data_AF-A0A2T6NMR7-F1
#
_entry.id   AF-A0A2T6NMR7-F1
#
_cell.length_a   1.000
_cell.length_b   1.000
_cell.length_c   1.000
_cell.angle_alpha   90.00
_cell.angle_beta   90.00
_cell.angle_gamma   90.00
#
_symmetry.space_group_name_H-M   'P 1'
#
loop_
_entity.id
_entity.type
_entity.pdbx_description
1 polymer ?
#
loop_
_entity_poly.entity_id
_entity_poly.type
_entity_poly.pdbx_seq_one_letter_code
_entity_poly.pdbx_strand_id
1 'polypeptide(L)'
;MKLHFSAEHPESLSELLLARARRVLLYGPPGIGKSTLVKALAGSLHKAGRPVHCLAADPGMPAFGIPGAVNLGLWKQDAWEVVGRAAVCSLDAARFRLPLIEAAGELANQVEGGTLLLDTPGVVRGVAGAELLTSLAHRADVDLVMVLMREGQPLHLSQELRALAAEVVAVEASASASRPGKGLRDRQRTRHWDDYLSHASKVDIDLSEVAVLGTPPRQATEAWVGKQVAFLDGSRTVGMGEVVDMGEERLRILLPPDNRRTGVILVRDAVRDESGLLVTGKRFAESVVRYLPPSDLVPDDKLPQDTGPRPMVQTPSATAVLMNGVFGDPQLHLRLAHQRRSLLFDLGDGARLPARIAHQVSDVFISHTHMDHICGFLWLLRSRIGESARCRLYGPPGLATQIEHLINGIHWDRIGDRGPRFEVTELHGEQLIRFNLQAGSAGIRPNGETVIKNGILVDEPGFHVRAVTLEHGIPVIAYAFEPVPQINVLEEKLSEHGLQPGPWLTRLKQLMNEQRLDEYLSLPDGTSETVGALAATLTLTTPGSKIVYATDLADTPHNRDRLTLLARQAHTLFCESPFMQKDATQARRTGHLTTTACAEIANSAAVRHLIPFHFSRRYEGTSWQVYNEIAANCPHVVIPATTDSANHE
;
A
#
# COMPACT_ATOMS: atom_id res chain seq x y z
N MET A 1 -30.55 4.03 -15.21
CA MET A 1 -30.92 3.25 -16.40
C MET A 1 -32.05 2.33 -15.98
N LYS A 2 -33.17 2.26 -16.72
CA LYS A 2 -34.22 1.27 -16.37
C LYS A 2 -33.70 -0.13 -16.74
N LEU A 3 -34.02 -1.14 -15.94
CA LEU A 3 -33.72 -2.53 -16.28
C LEU A 3 -34.59 -2.93 -17.47
N HIS A 4 -33.97 -3.42 -18.54
CA HIS A 4 -34.68 -3.75 -19.78
C HIS A 4 -34.77 -5.25 -20.01
N PHE A 5 -33.86 -6.03 -19.44
CA PHE A 5 -33.75 -7.47 -19.63
C PHE A 5 -33.36 -8.18 -18.33
N SER A 6 -33.63 -9.48 -18.23
CA SER A 6 -33.29 -10.32 -17.08
C SER A 6 -32.25 -11.37 -17.46
N ALA A 7 -31.20 -11.51 -16.64
CA ALA A 7 -30.19 -12.56 -16.81
C ALA A 7 -30.76 -13.98 -16.61
N GLU A 8 -31.94 -14.12 -16.01
CA GLU A 8 -32.63 -15.40 -15.83
C GLU A 8 -33.39 -15.84 -17.10
N HIS A 9 -33.58 -14.93 -18.07
CA HIS A 9 -34.28 -15.18 -19.32
C HIS A 9 -33.39 -14.88 -20.54
N PRO A 10 -32.30 -15.66 -20.76
CA PRO A 10 -31.28 -15.38 -21.76
C PRO A 10 -31.80 -15.38 -23.20
N GLU A 11 -32.93 -16.03 -23.49
CA GLU A 11 -33.47 -16.11 -24.85
C GLU A 11 -33.87 -14.75 -25.43
N SER A 12 -34.46 -13.87 -24.61
CA SER A 12 -34.78 -12.49 -24.99
C SER A 12 -33.53 -11.65 -25.35
N LEU A 13 -32.42 -11.92 -24.66
CA LEU A 13 -31.13 -11.29 -24.95
C LEU A 13 -30.50 -11.88 -26.20
N SER A 14 -30.62 -13.19 -26.41
CA SER A 14 -30.15 -13.87 -27.62
C SER A 14 -30.87 -13.37 -28.87
N GLU A 15 -32.17 -13.08 -28.82
CA GLU A 15 -32.92 -12.49 -29.94
C GLU A 15 -32.32 -11.13 -30.38
N LEU A 16 -31.95 -10.29 -29.42
CA LEU A 16 -31.27 -9.02 -29.67
C LEU A 16 -29.90 -9.23 -30.34
N LEU A 17 -29.19 -10.31 -30.00
CA LEU A 17 -27.92 -10.70 -30.60
C LEU A 17 -28.08 -11.39 -31.97
N LEU A 18 -29.22 -12.01 -32.25
CA LEU A 18 -29.48 -12.63 -33.55
C LEU A 18 -29.73 -11.60 -34.66
N ALA A 19 -30.10 -10.37 -34.33
CA ALA A 19 -30.36 -9.34 -35.33
C ALA A 19 -29.11 -8.89 -36.12
N ARG A 20 -27.90 -8.96 -35.54
CA ARG A 20 -26.62 -8.53 -36.16
C ARG A 20 -25.45 -9.38 -35.69
N ALA A 21 -24.34 -9.42 -36.41
CA ALA A 21 -23.09 -9.91 -35.82
C ALA A 21 -22.62 -8.84 -34.82
N ARG A 22 -22.65 -9.17 -33.52
CA ARG A 22 -22.36 -8.24 -32.42
C ARG A 22 -21.05 -8.60 -31.73
N ARG A 23 -20.37 -7.58 -31.23
CA ARG A 23 -19.24 -7.68 -30.31
C ARG A 23 -19.70 -7.12 -28.97
N VAL A 24 -19.92 -8.00 -28.01
CA VAL A 24 -20.69 -7.72 -26.80
C VAL A 24 -19.78 -7.70 -25.59
N LEU A 25 -19.76 -6.59 -24.85
CA LEU A 25 -19.03 -6.48 -23.59
C LEU A 25 -19.96 -6.63 -22.40
N LEU A 26 -19.67 -7.57 -21.51
CA LEU A 26 -20.41 -7.73 -20.27
C LEU A 26 -19.71 -6.94 -19.17
N TYR A 27 -20.37 -5.91 -18.66
CA TYR A 27 -19.84 -5.03 -17.63
C TYR A 27 -20.59 -5.22 -16.31
N GLY A 28 -19.88 -5.25 -15.19
CA GLY A 28 -20.50 -5.33 -13.86
C GLY A 28 -19.55 -5.81 -12.77
N PRO A 29 -19.91 -5.60 -11.49
CA PRO A 29 -19.03 -5.90 -10.35
C PRO A 29 -18.65 -7.38 -10.25
N PRO A 30 -17.63 -7.74 -9.45
CA PRO A 30 -17.23 -9.14 -9.27
C PRO A 30 -18.37 -9.96 -8.65
N GLY A 31 -18.64 -11.14 -9.19
CA GLY A 31 -19.68 -12.03 -8.67
C GLY A 31 -21.11 -11.70 -9.10
N ILE A 32 -21.32 -10.72 -10.00
CA ILE A 32 -22.66 -10.35 -10.49
C ILE A 32 -23.24 -11.32 -11.53
N GLY A 33 -22.50 -12.38 -11.89
CA GLY A 33 -22.97 -13.43 -12.82
C GLY A 33 -22.57 -13.27 -14.28
N LYS A 34 -21.58 -12.42 -14.61
CA LYS A 34 -21.11 -12.20 -15.99
C LYS A 34 -20.78 -13.50 -16.74
N SER A 35 -19.84 -14.28 -16.23
CA SER A 35 -19.42 -15.56 -16.83
C SER A 35 -20.56 -16.55 -17.01
N THR A 36 -21.52 -16.57 -16.07
CA THR A 36 -22.72 -17.41 -16.16
C THR A 36 -23.63 -16.95 -17.30
N LEU A 37 -23.85 -15.64 -17.43
CA LEU A 37 -24.63 -15.08 -18.53
C LEU A 37 -23.96 -15.33 -19.89
N VAL A 38 -22.63 -15.16 -19.99
CA VAL A 38 -21.87 -15.50 -21.21
C VAL A 38 -22.14 -16.94 -21.63
N LYS A 39 -22.06 -17.89 -20.69
CA LYS A 39 -22.31 -19.30 -20.97
C LYS A 39 -23.74 -19.55 -21.47
N ALA A 40 -24.73 -18.91 -20.84
CA ALA A 40 -26.13 -19.04 -21.23
C ALA A 40 -26.40 -18.47 -22.63
N LEU A 41 -25.86 -17.29 -22.94
CA LEU A 41 -25.96 -16.64 -24.25
C LEU A 41 -25.28 -17.50 -25.33
N ALA A 42 -24.09 -18.03 -25.05
CA ALA A 42 -23.37 -18.88 -26.00
C ALA A 42 -24.16 -20.14 -26.37
N GLY A 43 -24.73 -20.84 -25.38
CA GLY A 43 -25.58 -22.01 -25.64
C GLY A 43 -26.83 -21.67 -26.45
N SER A 44 -27.50 -20.56 -26.15
CA SER A 44 -28.70 -20.13 -26.87
C SER A 44 -28.39 -19.72 -28.32
N LEU A 45 -27.33 -18.96 -28.55
CA LEU A 45 -26.89 -18.56 -29.90
C LEU A 45 -26.38 -19.74 -30.74
N HIS A 46 -25.71 -20.72 -30.10
CA HIS A 46 -25.25 -21.93 -30.78
C HIS A 46 -26.43 -22.78 -31.28
N LYS A 47 -27.50 -22.93 -30.48
CA LYS A 47 -28.74 -23.60 -30.90
C LYS A 47 -29.40 -22.93 -32.11
N ALA A 48 -29.22 -21.61 -32.26
CA ALA A 48 -29.66 -20.85 -33.42
C ALA A 48 -28.69 -20.94 -34.63
N GLY A 49 -27.69 -21.83 -34.59
CA GLY A 49 -26.77 -22.09 -35.69
C GLY A 49 -25.67 -21.06 -35.88
N ARG A 50 -25.42 -20.19 -34.89
CA ARG A 50 -24.37 -19.17 -34.97
C ARG A 50 -23.06 -19.62 -34.28
N PRO A 51 -21.89 -19.40 -34.90
CA PRO A 51 -20.63 -19.54 -34.20
C PRO A 51 -20.49 -18.45 -33.15
N VAL A 52 -20.13 -18.84 -31.93
CA VAL A 52 -19.94 -17.94 -30.80
C VAL A 52 -18.53 -18.08 -30.27
N HIS A 53 -17.83 -16.95 -30.25
CA HIS A 53 -16.54 -16.80 -29.61
C HIS A 53 -16.71 -16.07 -28.29
N CYS A 54 -15.84 -16.36 -27.33
CA CYS A 54 -15.74 -15.60 -26.09
C CYS A 54 -14.29 -15.25 -25.77
N LEU A 55 -14.07 -14.04 -25.28
CA LEU A 55 -12.85 -13.63 -24.61
C LEU A 55 -13.08 -13.65 -23.10
N ALA A 56 -12.44 -14.61 -22.42
CA ALA A 56 -12.30 -14.57 -20.98
C ALA A 56 -11.13 -13.64 -20.64
N ALA A 57 -11.46 -12.37 -20.35
CA ALA A 57 -10.49 -11.31 -20.10
C ALA A 57 -10.20 -11.08 -18.61
N ASP A 58 -10.77 -11.88 -17.71
CA ASP A 58 -10.36 -11.91 -16.29
C ASP A 58 -9.16 -12.87 -16.12
N PRO A 59 -7.93 -12.38 -15.93
CA PRO A 59 -6.77 -13.25 -15.81
C PRO A 59 -6.67 -13.89 -14.42
N GLY A 60 -7.44 -13.41 -13.43
CA GLY A 60 -7.42 -13.94 -12.07
C GLY A 60 -8.30 -15.17 -11.92
N MET A 61 -9.50 -15.13 -12.50
CA MET A 61 -10.45 -16.23 -12.50
C MET A 61 -11.20 -16.28 -13.84
N PRO A 62 -10.57 -16.80 -14.90
CA PRO A 62 -11.20 -16.88 -16.20
C PRO A 62 -12.34 -17.91 -16.19
N ALA A 63 -13.40 -17.65 -16.96
CA ALA A 63 -14.54 -18.57 -17.10
C ALA A 63 -14.16 -19.91 -17.74
N PHE A 64 -13.10 -19.93 -18.56
CA PHE A 64 -12.51 -21.09 -19.20
C PHE A 64 -11.05 -20.76 -19.57
N GLY A 65 -10.25 -21.80 -19.84
CA GLY A 65 -8.82 -21.63 -20.09
C GLY A 65 -8.01 -21.45 -18.81
N ILE A 66 -6.86 -20.79 -18.92
CA ILE A 66 -5.85 -20.76 -17.85
C ILE A 66 -5.76 -19.39 -17.17
N PRO A 67 -5.51 -19.35 -15.84
CA PRO A 67 -5.25 -18.09 -15.14
C PRO A 67 -3.91 -17.49 -15.57
N GLY A 68 -3.79 -16.17 -15.45
CA GLY A 68 -2.63 -15.40 -15.90
C GLY A 68 -2.62 -15.07 -17.39
N ALA A 69 -3.71 -15.36 -18.10
CA ALA A 69 -3.86 -15.10 -19.53
C ALA A 69 -5.26 -14.59 -19.87
N VAL A 70 -5.37 -13.91 -21.01
CA VAL A 70 -6.64 -13.76 -21.72
C VAL A 70 -6.83 -14.99 -22.59
N ASN A 71 -8.03 -15.58 -22.56
CA ASN A 71 -8.34 -16.81 -23.28
C ASN A 71 -9.43 -16.56 -24.32
N LEU A 72 -9.21 -17.01 -25.56
CA LEU A 72 -10.20 -17.01 -26.63
C LEU A 72 -10.80 -18.42 -26.76
N GLY A 73 -12.11 -18.53 -26.61
CA GLY A 73 -12.85 -19.78 -26.68
C GLY A 73 -13.84 -19.78 -27.82
N LEU A 74 -14.01 -20.94 -28.47
CA LEU A 74 -15.08 -21.23 -29.41
C LEU A 74 -16.08 -22.18 -28.74
N TRP A 75 -17.36 -21.85 -28.78
CA TRP A 75 -18.40 -22.70 -28.20
C TRP A 75 -18.66 -23.93 -29.08
N LYS A 76 -18.44 -25.14 -28.55
CA LYS A 76 -18.77 -26.42 -29.19
C LYS A 76 -19.27 -27.44 -28.17
N GLN A 77 -20.32 -28.20 -28.53
CA GLN A 77 -20.84 -29.31 -27.71
C GLN A 77 -21.06 -28.93 -26.23
N ASP A 78 -21.70 -27.78 -26.00
CA ASP A 78 -21.98 -27.23 -24.66
C ASP A 78 -20.76 -26.89 -23.78
N ALA A 79 -19.58 -26.74 -24.39
CA ALA A 79 -18.34 -26.36 -23.73
C ALA A 79 -17.54 -25.32 -24.53
N TRP A 80 -16.60 -24.66 -23.85
CA TRP A 80 -15.61 -23.79 -24.47
C TRP A 80 -14.38 -24.60 -24.91
N GLU A 81 -14.11 -24.62 -26.21
CA GLU A 81 -12.83 -25.06 -26.75
C GLU A 81 -11.88 -23.86 -26.82
N VAL A 82 -10.72 -23.92 -26.14
CA VAL A 82 -9.75 -22.81 -26.15
C VAL A 82 -8.99 -22.81 -27.47
N VAL A 83 -9.22 -21.80 -28.29
CA VAL A 83 -8.61 -21.64 -29.62
C VAL A 83 -7.47 -20.61 -29.66
N GLY A 84 -7.35 -19.78 -28.62
CA GLY A 84 -6.28 -18.79 -28.52
C GLY A 84 -5.99 -18.38 -27.07
N ARG A 85 -4.76 -17.96 -26.79
CA ARG A 85 -4.32 -17.47 -25.48
C ARG A 85 -3.30 -16.35 -25.67
N ALA A 86 -3.36 -15.36 -24.78
CA ALA A 86 -2.39 -14.27 -24.71
C ALA A 86 -1.99 -14.05 -23.25
N ALA A 87 -0.71 -14.24 -22.95
CA ALA A 87 -0.17 -14.21 -21.61
C ALA A 87 -0.15 -12.80 -21.04
N VAL A 88 -0.64 -12.68 -19.81
CA VAL A 88 -0.51 -11.48 -18.99
C VAL A 88 0.48 -11.73 -17.85
N CYS A 89 0.70 -12.99 -17.45
CA CYS A 89 1.52 -13.41 -16.30
C CYS A 89 1.19 -12.67 -14.99
N SER A 90 -0.05 -12.22 -14.86
CA SER A 90 -0.58 -11.56 -13.68
C SER A 90 -2.00 -12.02 -13.41
N LEU A 91 -2.38 -12.10 -12.15
CA LEU A 91 -3.74 -12.45 -11.73
C LEU A 91 -4.57 -11.21 -11.33
N ASP A 92 -3.99 -10.01 -11.46
CA ASP A 92 -4.61 -8.74 -11.11
C ASP A 92 -4.81 -7.86 -12.35
N ALA A 93 -6.06 -7.83 -12.82
CA ALA A 93 -6.47 -7.04 -13.96
C ALA A 93 -6.25 -5.52 -13.77
N ALA A 94 -6.26 -5.01 -12.54
CA ALA A 94 -6.07 -3.58 -12.27
C ALA A 94 -4.60 -3.17 -12.28
N ARG A 95 -3.67 -4.11 -12.02
CA ARG A 95 -2.23 -3.84 -11.97
C ARG A 95 -1.57 -3.79 -13.35
N PHE A 96 -1.93 -4.70 -14.25
CA PHE A 96 -1.37 -4.79 -15.61
C PHE A 96 -2.42 -4.50 -16.69
N ARG A 97 -3.04 -3.32 -16.63
CA ARG A 97 -4.16 -2.93 -17.49
C ARG A 97 -3.79 -2.87 -18.97
N LEU A 98 -2.72 -2.15 -19.32
CA LEU A 98 -2.30 -2.01 -20.72
C LEU A 98 -1.98 -3.38 -21.35
N PRO A 99 -1.15 -4.25 -20.73
CA PRO A 99 -0.94 -5.60 -21.25
C PRO A 99 -2.21 -6.44 -21.38
N LEU A 100 -3.14 -6.32 -20.42
CA LEU A 100 -4.42 -7.03 -20.49
C LEU A 100 -5.26 -6.55 -21.69
N ILE A 101 -5.32 -5.24 -21.91
CA ILE A 101 -6.04 -4.61 -23.02
C ILE A 101 -5.41 -5.02 -24.36
N GLU A 102 -4.09 -5.05 -24.46
CA GLU A 102 -3.37 -5.50 -25.65
C GLU A 102 -3.63 -6.97 -25.95
N ALA A 103 -3.52 -7.84 -24.94
CA ALA A 103 -3.81 -9.27 -25.05
C ALA A 103 -5.26 -9.53 -25.50
N ALA A 104 -6.23 -8.80 -24.94
CA ALA A 104 -7.63 -8.91 -25.34
C ALA A 104 -7.87 -8.41 -26.77
N GLY A 105 -7.26 -7.29 -27.16
CA GLY A 105 -7.36 -6.76 -28.53
C GLY A 105 -6.73 -7.69 -29.58
N GLU A 106 -5.56 -8.27 -29.29
CA GLU A 106 -4.91 -9.23 -30.18
C GLU A 106 -5.82 -10.43 -30.47
N LEU A 107 -6.42 -11.01 -29.44
CA LEU A 107 -7.32 -12.16 -29.59
C LEU A 107 -8.67 -11.77 -30.19
N ALA A 108 -9.20 -10.58 -29.88
CA ALA A 108 -10.45 -10.09 -30.49
C ALA A 108 -10.34 -9.93 -32.01
N ASN A 109 -9.17 -9.51 -32.50
CA ASN A 109 -8.89 -9.33 -33.92
C ASN A 109 -8.78 -10.64 -34.71
N GLN A 110 -8.55 -11.77 -34.02
CA GLN A 110 -8.53 -13.10 -34.66
C GLN A 110 -9.93 -13.61 -35.02
N VAL A 111 -10.98 -12.95 -34.52
CA VAL A 111 -12.37 -13.31 -34.80
C VAL A 111 -12.87 -12.55 -36.01
N GLU A 112 -12.82 -13.19 -37.18
CA GLU A 112 -13.21 -12.60 -38.47
C GLU A 112 -14.74 -12.63 -38.73
N GLY A 113 -15.51 -13.38 -37.93
CA GLY A 113 -16.97 -13.46 -38.07
C GLY A 113 -17.67 -14.19 -36.92
N GLY A 114 -18.99 -14.02 -36.83
CA GLY A 114 -19.82 -14.56 -35.74
C GLY A 114 -20.02 -13.57 -34.59
N THR A 115 -20.52 -14.06 -33.46
CA THR A 115 -20.70 -13.24 -32.25
C THR A 115 -19.47 -13.37 -31.36
N LEU A 116 -18.97 -12.26 -30.84
CA LEU A 116 -17.89 -12.23 -29.85
C LEU A 116 -18.43 -11.71 -28.52
N LEU A 117 -18.36 -12.54 -27.47
CA LEU A 117 -18.71 -12.15 -26.12
C LEU A 117 -17.43 -11.83 -25.33
N LEU A 118 -17.39 -10.72 -24.61
CA LEU A 118 -16.27 -10.33 -23.75
C LEU A 118 -16.70 -10.46 -22.29
N ASP A 119 -16.14 -11.46 -21.61
CA ASP A 119 -16.26 -11.61 -20.15
C ASP A 119 -15.16 -10.80 -19.47
N THR A 120 -15.48 -9.59 -19.01
CA THR A 120 -14.48 -8.66 -18.47
C THR A 120 -14.17 -8.91 -17.00
N PRO A 121 -13.01 -8.43 -16.50
CA PRO A 121 -12.75 -8.38 -15.07
C PRO A 121 -13.83 -7.61 -14.31
N GLY A 122 -14.02 -7.94 -13.03
CA GLY A 122 -14.95 -7.22 -12.14
C GLY A 122 -14.48 -5.84 -11.66
N VAL A 123 -13.56 -5.18 -12.36
CA VAL A 123 -13.00 -3.88 -11.96
C VAL A 123 -13.91 -2.76 -12.48
N VAL A 124 -14.79 -2.25 -11.62
CA VAL A 124 -15.84 -1.30 -12.01
C VAL A 124 -15.71 0.08 -11.35
N ARG A 125 -14.62 0.37 -10.65
CA ARG A 125 -14.42 1.64 -9.93
C ARG A 125 -13.03 2.23 -10.16
N GLY A 126 -12.93 3.54 -9.97
CA GLY A 126 -11.67 4.28 -10.05
C GLY A 126 -11.06 4.28 -11.46
N VAL A 127 -9.84 4.80 -11.54
CA VAL A 127 -9.07 4.92 -12.80
C VAL A 127 -8.94 3.58 -13.51
N ALA A 128 -8.66 2.51 -12.77
CA ALA A 128 -8.49 1.18 -13.33
C ALA A 128 -9.75 0.67 -14.04
N GLY A 129 -10.93 0.88 -13.44
CA GLY A 129 -12.20 0.48 -14.06
C GLY A 129 -12.53 1.32 -15.29
N ALA A 130 -12.28 2.63 -15.23
CA ALA A 130 -12.50 3.54 -16.35
C ALA A 130 -11.66 3.14 -17.58
N GLU A 131 -10.34 2.97 -17.38
CA GLU A 131 -9.41 2.60 -18.46
C GLU A 131 -9.74 1.23 -19.07
N LEU A 132 -10.06 0.22 -18.24
CA LEU A 132 -10.40 -1.10 -18.72
C LEU A 132 -11.71 -1.09 -19.54
N LEU A 133 -12.76 -0.43 -19.05
CA LEU A 133 -14.03 -0.35 -19.75
C LEU A 133 -13.87 0.32 -21.12
N THR A 134 -13.30 1.52 -21.17
CA THR A 134 -13.21 2.29 -22.42
C THR A 134 -12.27 1.64 -23.41
N SER A 135 -11.12 1.12 -22.94
CA SER A 135 -10.10 0.57 -23.82
C SER A 135 -10.44 -0.83 -24.31
N LEU A 136 -11.05 -1.69 -23.49
CA LEU A 136 -11.52 -3.00 -23.97
C LEU A 136 -12.68 -2.85 -24.96
N ALA A 137 -13.62 -1.93 -24.68
CA ALA A 137 -14.70 -1.65 -25.62
C ALA A 137 -14.16 -1.18 -26.98
N HIS A 138 -13.22 -0.24 -26.97
CA HIS A 138 -12.60 0.27 -28.19
C HIS A 138 -11.73 -0.78 -28.91
N ARG A 139 -10.84 -1.48 -28.19
CA ARG A 139 -9.87 -2.41 -28.81
C ARG A 139 -10.51 -3.69 -29.35
N ALA A 140 -11.68 -4.07 -28.88
CA ALA A 140 -12.41 -5.22 -29.35
C ALA A 140 -13.61 -4.85 -30.23
N ASP A 141 -13.66 -3.61 -30.74
CA ASP A 141 -14.73 -3.08 -31.59
C ASP A 141 -16.15 -3.37 -31.05
N VAL A 142 -16.34 -3.18 -29.75
CA VAL A 142 -17.59 -3.48 -29.07
C VAL A 142 -18.68 -2.52 -29.52
N ASP A 143 -19.80 -3.08 -29.96
CA ASP A 143 -20.96 -2.33 -30.43
C ASP A 143 -22.18 -2.46 -29.50
N LEU A 144 -22.10 -3.34 -28.49
CA LEU A 144 -23.09 -3.53 -27.44
C LEU A 144 -22.42 -3.77 -26.08
N VAL A 145 -22.82 -3.00 -25.06
CA VAL A 145 -22.41 -3.18 -23.67
C VAL A 145 -23.63 -3.62 -22.84
N MET A 146 -23.54 -4.82 -22.27
CA MET A 146 -24.53 -5.34 -21.33
C MET A 146 -24.07 -5.04 -19.90
N VAL A 147 -24.77 -4.14 -19.22
CA VAL A 147 -24.47 -3.74 -17.85
C VAL A 147 -25.30 -4.57 -16.86
N LEU A 148 -24.64 -5.51 -16.18
CA LEU A 148 -25.26 -6.33 -15.14
C LEU A 148 -25.33 -5.56 -13.82
N MET A 149 -26.53 -5.40 -13.30
CA MET A 149 -26.78 -4.69 -12.04
C MET A 149 -28.00 -5.25 -11.30
N ARG A 150 -28.05 -4.99 -10.00
CA ARG A 150 -29.23 -5.25 -9.17
C ARG A 150 -30.07 -3.98 -9.05
N GLU A 151 -31.37 -4.14 -8.85
CA GLU A 151 -32.26 -3.02 -8.60
C GLU A 151 -31.76 -2.17 -7.41
N GLY A 152 -31.77 -0.85 -7.57
CA GLY A 152 -31.31 0.11 -6.56
C GLY A 152 -29.79 0.31 -6.44
N GLN A 153 -28.95 -0.45 -7.16
CA GLN A 153 -27.49 -0.22 -7.13
C GLN A 153 -27.06 0.96 -8.03
N PRO A 154 -26.09 1.78 -7.58
CA PRO A 154 -25.58 2.89 -8.39
C PRO A 154 -24.82 2.37 -9.61
N LEU A 155 -25.08 2.99 -10.77
CA LEU A 155 -24.34 2.72 -11.99
C LEU A 155 -22.92 3.30 -11.88
N HIS A 156 -21.94 2.43 -11.72
CA HIS A 156 -20.54 2.83 -11.76
C HIS A 156 -20.11 3.22 -13.18
N LEU A 157 -19.21 4.21 -13.27
CA LEU A 157 -18.63 4.71 -14.53
C LEU A 157 -19.70 5.16 -15.55
N SER A 158 -20.75 5.82 -15.06
CA SER A 158 -21.89 6.22 -15.90
C SER A 158 -21.54 7.23 -16.99
N GLN A 159 -20.49 8.04 -16.80
CA GLN A 159 -20.04 9.01 -17.80
C GLN A 159 -19.28 8.29 -18.91
N GLU A 160 -18.38 7.38 -18.54
CA GLU A 160 -17.60 6.56 -19.46
C GLU A 160 -18.52 5.69 -20.31
N LEU A 161 -19.50 5.01 -19.70
CA LEU A 161 -20.49 4.21 -20.41
C LEU A 161 -21.27 5.04 -21.44
N ARG A 162 -21.65 6.29 -21.11
CA ARG A 162 -22.35 7.18 -22.05
C ARG A 162 -21.46 7.69 -23.19
N ALA A 163 -20.15 7.75 -22.97
CA ALA A 163 -19.18 8.21 -23.97
C ALA A 163 -18.77 7.11 -24.95
N LEU A 164 -19.10 5.84 -24.68
CA LEU A 164 -18.81 4.74 -25.60
C LEU A 164 -19.60 4.86 -26.90
N ALA A 165 -18.95 4.56 -28.02
CA ALA A 165 -19.60 4.39 -29.32
C ALA A 165 -20.31 3.01 -29.43
N ALA A 166 -21.02 2.60 -28.38
CA ALA A 166 -21.69 1.31 -28.27
C ALA A 166 -23.09 1.47 -27.68
N GLU A 167 -24.02 0.60 -28.08
CA GLU A 167 -25.34 0.51 -27.47
C GLU A 167 -25.19 0.02 -26.03
N VAL A 168 -25.79 0.69 -25.05
CA VAL A 168 -25.68 0.29 -23.63
C VAL A 168 -27.03 -0.18 -23.10
N VAL A 169 -27.08 -1.43 -22.64
CA VAL A 169 -28.31 -2.09 -22.18
C VAL A 169 -28.16 -2.54 -20.74
N ALA A 170 -29.20 -2.34 -19.93
CA ALA A 170 -29.23 -2.76 -18.54
C ALA A 170 -29.80 -4.18 -18.43
N VAL A 171 -29.05 -5.06 -17.76
CA VAL A 171 -29.46 -6.44 -17.50
C VAL A 171 -29.58 -6.63 -15.99
N GLU A 172 -30.74 -7.09 -15.56
CA GLU A 172 -30.97 -7.47 -14.17
C GLU A 172 -30.19 -8.75 -13.85
N ALA A 173 -29.33 -8.67 -12.84
CA ALA A 173 -28.54 -9.80 -12.39
C ALA A 173 -29.40 -10.84 -11.66
N SER A 174 -29.13 -12.14 -11.85
CA SER A 174 -29.85 -13.20 -11.12
C SER A 174 -29.71 -13.04 -9.60
N ALA A 175 -30.78 -13.34 -8.87
CA ALA A 175 -30.80 -13.32 -7.41
C ALA A 175 -29.78 -14.30 -6.80
N SER A 176 -29.43 -15.37 -7.52
CA SER A 176 -28.46 -16.39 -7.10
C SER A 176 -27.00 -15.97 -7.28
N ALA A 177 -26.72 -14.89 -8.02
CA ALA A 177 -25.37 -14.44 -8.30
C ALA A 177 -24.67 -13.97 -7.02
N SER A 178 -23.52 -14.56 -6.69
CA SER A 178 -22.74 -14.20 -5.51
C SER A 178 -21.24 -14.24 -5.81
N ARG A 179 -20.47 -13.46 -5.04
CA ARG A 179 -19.01 -13.43 -5.17
C ARG A 179 -18.41 -14.59 -4.39
N PRO A 180 -17.65 -15.51 -5.03
CA PRO A 180 -16.98 -16.58 -4.31
C PRO A 180 -15.96 -16.02 -3.30
N GLY A 181 -15.78 -16.65 -2.14
CA GLY A 181 -14.78 -16.25 -1.14
C GLY A 181 -13.34 -16.31 -1.68
N LYS A 182 -12.43 -15.51 -1.11
CA LYS A 182 -11.04 -15.39 -1.60
C LYS A 182 -10.33 -16.75 -1.70
N GLY A 183 -10.33 -17.54 -0.62
CA GLY A 183 -9.66 -18.85 -0.60
C GLY A 183 -10.25 -19.86 -1.59
N LEU A 184 -11.56 -19.82 -1.85
CA LEU A 184 -12.18 -20.66 -2.88
C LEU A 184 -11.67 -20.29 -4.28
N ARG A 185 -11.51 -18.99 -4.56
CA ARG A 185 -10.94 -18.51 -5.83
C ARG A 185 -9.47 -18.91 -5.98
N ASP A 186 -8.69 -18.77 -4.92
CA ASP A 186 -7.26 -19.14 -4.96
C ASP A 186 -7.11 -20.64 -5.22
N ARG A 187 -7.95 -21.49 -4.61
CA ARG A 187 -7.98 -22.93 -4.90
C ARG A 187 -8.46 -23.28 -6.32
N GLN A 188 -9.53 -22.65 -6.80
CA GLN A 188 -10.06 -22.92 -8.15
C GLN A 188 -9.07 -22.54 -9.24
N ARG A 189 -8.45 -21.37 -9.15
CA ARG A 189 -7.44 -20.95 -10.14
C ARG A 189 -6.21 -21.85 -10.08
N THR A 190 -5.78 -22.24 -8.87
CA THR A 190 -4.65 -23.14 -8.69
C THR A 190 -4.93 -24.48 -9.37
N ARG A 191 -6.15 -25.03 -9.18
CA ARG A 191 -6.58 -26.24 -9.89
C ARG A 191 -6.51 -26.09 -11.41
N HIS A 192 -7.06 -25.01 -11.98
CA HIS A 192 -7.00 -24.80 -13.44
C HIS A 192 -5.56 -24.73 -13.96
N TRP A 193 -4.65 -24.15 -13.17
CA TRP A 193 -3.24 -24.08 -13.52
C TRP A 193 -2.53 -25.42 -13.37
N ASP A 194 -2.81 -26.17 -12.30
CA ASP A 194 -2.25 -27.51 -12.08
C ASP A 194 -2.75 -28.51 -13.14
N ASP A 195 -4.04 -28.45 -13.51
CA ASP A 195 -4.61 -29.26 -14.59
C ASP A 195 -3.89 -28.99 -15.92
N TYR A 196 -3.60 -27.72 -16.20
CA TYR A 196 -2.82 -27.32 -17.38
C TYR A 196 -1.36 -27.82 -17.35
N LEU A 197 -0.75 -27.89 -16.17
CA LEU A 197 0.62 -28.39 -15.98
C LEU A 197 0.71 -29.91 -15.76
N SER A 198 -0.41 -30.63 -15.67
CA SER A 198 -0.45 -32.06 -15.32
C SER A 198 0.36 -32.97 -16.25
N HIS A 199 0.54 -32.55 -17.51
CA HIS A 199 1.34 -33.25 -18.52
C HIS A 199 2.65 -32.51 -18.85
N ALA A 200 3.05 -31.54 -18.04
CA ALA A 200 4.26 -30.75 -18.27
C ALA A 200 5.54 -31.54 -18.02
N SER A 201 6.58 -31.18 -18.77
CA SER A 201 7.94 -31.70 -18.59
C SER A 201 8.87 -30.59 -18.13
N LYS A 202 9.94 -30.96 -17.43
CA LYS A 202 10.96 -30.01 -16.98
C LYS A 202 11.87 -29.68 -18.16
N VAL A 203 12.05 -28.38 -18.40
CA VAL A 203 12.92 -27.86 -19.45
C VAL A 203 13.85 -26.81 -18.85
N ASP A 204 15.13 -26.91 -19.16
CA ASP A 204 16.12 -25.91 -18.75
C ASP A 204 16.27 -24.86 -19.86
N ILE A 205 16.30 -23.59 -19.45
CA ILE A 205 16.51 -22.42 -20.31
C ILE A 205 17.74 -21.66 -19.80
N ASP A 206 18.62 -21.29 -20.72
CA ASP A 206 19.73 -20.39 -20.44
C ASP A 206 19.23 -18.93 -20.50
N LEU A 207 19.34 -18.22 -19.38
CA LEU A 207 18.90 -16.82 -19.26
C LEU A 207 19.77 -15.84 -20.05
N SER A 208 21.01 -16.22 -20.39
CA SER A 208 21.88 -15.43 -21.24
C SER A 208 21.41 -15.41 -22.71
N GLU A 209 20.68 -16.45 -23.13
CA GLU A 209 20.19 -16.63 -24.50
C GLU A 209 18.76 -16.11 -24.71
N VAL A 210 18.07 -15.66 -23.65
CA VAL A 210 16.68 -15.16 -23.74
C VAL A 210 16.54 -13.73 -23.23
N ALA A 211 15.78 -12.92 -23.96
CA ALA A 211 15.33 -11.61 -23.50
C ALA A 211 14.22 -11.78 -22.46
N VAL A 212 14.40 -11.16 -21.28
CA VAL A 212 13.43 -11.22 -20.19
C VAL A 212 12.62 -9.93 -20.16
N LEU A 213 11.30 -10.05 -20.27
CA LEU A 213 10.35 -8.96 -20.10
C LEU A 213 9.65 -9.06 -18.74
N GLY A 214 9.54 -7.93 -18.06
CA GLY A 214 8.80 -7.80 -16.79
C GLY A 214 9.66 -7.98 -15.54
N THR A 215 9.13 -8.65 -14.52
CA THR A 215 9.73 -8.78 -13.17
C THR A 215 9.68 -10.24 -12.72
N PRO A 216 10.65 -10.73 -11.93
CA PRO A 216 11.67 -9.99 -11.16
C PRO A 216 12.96 -9.76 -11.97
N PRO A 217 13.87 -8.88 -11.51
CA PRO A 217 15.17 -8.71 -12.17
C PRO A 217 15.98 -10.02 -12.11
N ARG A 218 16.87 -10.23 -13.08
CA ARG A 218 17.65 -11.48 -13.21
C ARG A 218 18.43 -11.83 -11.94
N GLN A 219 18.94 -10.83 -11.23
CA GLN A 219 19.74 -11.01 -10.02
C GLN A 219 18.92 -11.52 -8.81
N ALA A 220 17.60 -11.44 -8.86
CA ALA A 220 16.72 -11.81 -7.76
C ALA A 220 16.33 -13.28 -7.78
N THR A 221 17.31 -14.18 -7.75
CA THR A 221 17.17 -15.64 -7.95
C THR A 221 16.01 -16.26 -7.16
N GLU A 222 15.88 -15.94 -5.88
CA GLU A 222 14.81 -16.46 -5.00
C GLU A 222 13.40 -16.05 -5.44
N ALA A 223 13.26 -14.92 -6.12
CA ALA A 223 11.97 -14.39 -6.52
C ALA A 223 11.41 -15.02 -7.81
N TRP A 224 12.19 -15.83 -8.51
CA TRP A 224 11.76 -16.46 -9.76
C TRP A 224 10.96 -17.73 -9.55
N VAL A 225 11.28 -18.51 -8.51
CA VAL A 225 10.64 -19.80 -8.23
C VAL A 225 9.14 -19.61 -8.01
N GLY A 226 8.34 -20.50 -8.61
CA GLY A 226 6.88 -20.48 -8.58
C GLY A 226 6.23 -19.51 -9.55
N LYS A 227 6.99 -18.68 -10.29
CA LYS A 227 6.38 -17.70 -11.21
C LYS A 227 5.85 -18.33 -12.47
N GLN A 228 4.73 -17.78 -12.97
CA GLN A 228 4.31 -18.03 -14.34
C GLN A 228 5.26 -17.35 -15.31
N VAL A 229 5.67 -18.12 -16.33
CA VAL A 229 6.51 -17.65 -17.43
C VAL A 229 5.81 -17.94 -18.74
N ALA A 230 5.84 -16.97 -19.65
CA ALA A 230 5.34 -17.13 -21.01
C ALA A 230 6.46 -16.96 -22.03
N PHE A 231 6.44 -17.76 -23.07
CA PHE A 231 7.32 -17.65 -24.24
C PHE A 231 6.59 -16.89 -25.34
N LEU A 232 7.26 -15.87 -25.89
CA LEU A 232 6.69 -14.96 -26.88
C LEU A 232 7.40 -15.07 -28.23
N ASP A 233 6.63 -15.13 -29.31
CA ASP A 233 7.09 -14.97 -30.68
C ASP A 233 6.52 -13.64 -31.22
N GLY A 234 7.34 -12.58 -31.17
CA GLY A 234 6.81 -11.21 -31.25
C GLY A 234 5.93 -10.87 -30.05
N SER A 235 4.67 -10.48 -30.28
CA SER A 235 3.66 -10.31 -29.22
C SER A 235 2.90 -11.59 -28.88
N ARG A 236 2.96 -12.60 -29.76
CA ARG A 236 2.12 -13.79 -29.67
C ARG A 236 2.65 -14.74 -28.60
N THR A 237 1.77 -15.17 -27.71
CA THR A 237 2.09 -16.23 -26.75
C THR A 237 2.13 -17.59 -27.43
N VAL A 238 3.29 -18.25 -27.37
CA VAL A 238 3.51 -19.59 -27.95
C VAL A 238 3.80 -20.66 -26.91
N GLY A 239 4.03 -20.25 -25.66
CA GLY A 239 4.17 -21.16 -24.55
C GLY A 239 3.85 -20.50 -23.21
N MET A 240 3.32 -21.24 -22.26
CA MET A 240 3.23 -20.84 -20.85
C MET A 240 3.58 -22.00 -19.93
N GLY A 241 4.34 -21.72 -18.88
CA GLY A 241 4.81 -22.68 -17.90
C GLY A 241 5.04 -22.04 -16.52
N GLU A 242 5.60 -22.82 -15.61
CA GLU A 242 5.93 -22.41 -14.24
C GLU A 242 7.40 -22.63 -13.94
N VAL A 243 8.06 -21.63 -13.38
CA VAL A 243 9.45 -21.74 -12.91
C VAL A 243 9.48 -22.61 -11.67
N VAL A 244 10.25 -23.70 -11.69
CA VAL A 244 10.39 -24.59 -10.53
C VAL A 244 11.73 -24.48 -9.83
N ASP A 245 12.75 -23.97 -10.51
CA ASP A 245 14.10 -23.83 -9.98
C ASP A 245 14.89 -22.78 -10.79
N MET A 246 15.84 -22.11 -10.13
CA MET A 246 16.73 -21.14 -10.77
C MET A 246 18.15 -21.28 -10.20
N GLY A 247 19.10 -21.63 -11.07
CA GLY A 247 20.54 -21.48 -10.84
C GLY A 247 21.04 -20.11 -11.32
N GLU A 248 22.36 -19.88 -11.27
CA GLU A 248 22.96 -18.56 -11.58
C GLU A 248 22.51 -17.94 -12.91
N GLU A 249 22.44 -18.73 -14.00
CA GLU A 249 21.94 -18.28 -15.31
C GLU A 249 21.07 -19.35 -15.99
N ARG A 250 20.58 -20.34 -15.22
CA ARG A 250 19.75 -21.42 -15.76
C ARG A 250 18.44 -21.50 -15.03
N LEU A 251 17.36 -21.45 -15.79
CA LEU A 251 16.01 -21.43 -15.28
C LEU A 251 15.28 -22.71 -15.72
N ARG A 252 14.76 -23.44 -14.74
CA ARG A 252 14.06 -24.69 -14.96
C ARG A 252 12.56 -24.45 -14.91
N ILE A 253 11.88 -24.80 -16.00
CA ILE A 253 10.45 -24.54 -16.21
C ILE A 253 9.71 -25.86 -16.37
N LEU A 254 8.56 -25.98 -15.71
CA LEU A 254 7.52 -26.94 -16.08
C LEU A 254 6.74 -26.39 -17.29
N LEU A 255 6.89 -27.04 -18.44
CA LEU A 255 6.28 -26.62 -19.69
C LEU A 255 5.47 -27.77 -20.33
N PRO A 256 4.18 -27.58 -20.69
CA PRO A 256 3.40 -28.59 -21.39
C PRO A 256 3.91 -28.86 -22.82
N PRO A 257 3.74 -30.07 -23.36
CA PRO A 257 4.45 -30.53 -24.58
C PRO A 257 4.11 -29.73 -25.85
N ASP A 258 2.90 -29.20 -25.97
CA ASP A 258 2.47 -28.43 -27.15
C ASP A 258 2.96 -26.97 -27.13
N ASN A 259 3.69 -26.56 -26.09
CA ASN A 259 4.17 -25.20 -25.92
C ASN A 259 5.57 -25.05 -26.51
N ARG A 260 5.76 -24.01 -27.33
CA ARG A 260 7.06 -23.73 -27.97
C ARG A 260 7.90 -22.78 -27.11
N ARG A 261 9.20 -22.88 -27.29
CA ARG A 261 10.21 -21.98 -26.68
C ARG A 261 10.68 -20.97 -27.70
N THR A 262 11.03 -19.78 -27.23
CA THR A 262 11.54 -18.67 -28.04
C THR A 262 12.61 -17.91 -27.27
N GLY A 263 13.31 -17.01 -27.97
CA GLY A 263 14.32 -16.13 -27.37
C GLY A 263 13.75 -14.99 -26.51
N VAL A 264 12.43 -14.96 -26.23
CA VAL A 264 11.79 -13.92 -25.41
C VAL A 264 10.86 -14.56 -24.40
N ILE A 265 11.06 -14.26 -23.13
CA ILE A 265 10.19 -14.69 -22.04
C ILE A 265 9.54 -13.49 -21.34
N LEU A 266 8.29 -13.67 -20.91
CA LEU A 266 7.53 -12.73 -20.10
C LEU A 266 7.29 -13.32 -18.72
N VAL A 267 7.68 -12.58 -17.69
CA VAL A 267 7.45 -12.92 -16.28
C VAL A 267 6.95 -11.69 -15.56
N ARG A 268 5.91 -11.84 -14.73
CA ARG A 268 5.33 -10.75 -13.92
C ARG A 268 5.03 -11.27 -12.52
N ASP A 269 3.87 -10.95 -11.95
CA ASP A 269 3.59 -11.18 -10.54
C ASP A 269 2.70 -12.38 -10.26
N ALA A 270 2.17 -13.11 -11.26
CA ALA A 270 1.54 -14.39 -10.98
C ALA A 270 2.57 -15.40 -10.47
N VAL A 271 2.37 -15.93 -9.27
CA VAL A 271 3.34 -16.77 -8.57
C VAL A 271 2.64 -17.78 -7.67
N ARG A 272 3.22 -18.98 -7.56
CA ARG A 272 2.85 -19.95 -6.54
C ARG A 272 3.47 -19.57 -5.20
N ASP A 273 2.67 -19.43 -4.16
CA ASP A 273 3.15 -19.16 -2.82
C ASP A 273 3.62 -20.43 -2.08
N GLU A 274 4.13 -20.24 -0.87
CA GLU A 274 4.61 -21.33 0.00
C GLU A 274 3.52 -22.34 0.37
N SER A 275 2.24 -21.96 0.29
CA SER A 275 1.10 -22.86 0.51
C SER A 275 0.71 -23.67 -0.73
N GLY A 276 1.46 -23.48 -1.83
CA GLY A 276 1.21 -24.12 -3.12
C GLY A 276 0.08 -23.46 -3.91
N LEU A 277 -0.46 -22.32 -3.47
CA LEU A 277 -1.55 -21.62 -4.14
C LEU A 277 -1.01 -20.62 -5.16
N LEU A 278 -1.64 -20.57 -6.33
CA LEU A 278 -1.36 -19.57 -7.35
C LEU A 278 -2.00 -18.23 -6.92
N VAL A 279 -1.17 -17.20 -6.70
CA VAL A 279 -1.55 -15.90 -6.15
C VAL A 279 -0.87 -14.74 -6.88
N THR A 280 -1.31 -13.51 -6.59
CA THR A 280 -0.62 -12.29 -7.03
C THR A 280 0.55 -12.00 -6.08
N GLY A 281 1.76 -12.02 -6.62
CA GLY A 281 3.01 -11.77 -5.92
C GLY A 281 3.09 -10.37 -5.33
N LYS A 282 3.76 -10.29 -4.16
CA LYS A 282 4.05 -9.05 -3.48
C LYS A 282 4.96 -8.17 -4.35
N ARG A 283 4.84 -6.85 -4.22
CA ARG A 283 5.64 -5.90 -5.01
C ARG A 283 7.11 -6.03 -4.58
N PHE A 284 8.00 -6.13 -5.57
CA PHE A 284 9.44 -6.35 -5.36
C PHE A 284 10.18 -5.15 -4.69
N ALA A 285 9.47 -4.07 -4.34
CA ALA A 285 10.05 -2.86 -3.74
C ALA A 285 9.17 -2.27 -2.62
N GLU A 286 8.49 -3.10 -1.84
CA GLU A 286 7.96 -2.62 -0.57
C GLU A 286 9.08 -2.64 0.47
N SER A 287 9.38 -1.48 1.05
CA SER A 287 10.12 -1.43 2.32
C SER A 287 9.48 -2.43 3.26
N VAL A 288 10.25 -3.44 3.66
CA VAL A 288 9.74 -4.56 4.46
C VAL A 288 9.23 -3.99 5.78
N VAL A 289 7.92 -3.84 5.90
CA VAL A 289 7.30 -3.60 7.20
C VAL A 289 7.39 -4.90 7.97
N ARG A 290 8.18 -4.89 9.05
CA ARG A 290 8.35 -6.02 9.96
C ARG A 290 7.36 -5.86 11.12
N TYR A 291 7.10 -6.92 11.87
CA TYR A 291 6.10 -6.91 12.95
C TYR A 291 6.68 -7.26 14.33
N LEU A 292 8.01 -7.36 14.39
CA LEU A 292 8.76 -7.60 15.62
C LEU A 292 9.71 -6.43 15.85
N PRO A 293 9.70 -5.82 17.05
CA PRO A 293 10.72 -4.86 17.42
C PRO A 293 12.09 -5.56 17.46
N PRO A 294 13.19 -4.85 17.18
CA PRO A 294 14.53 -5.33 17.47
C PRO A 294 14.64 -5.76 18.94
N SER A 295 15.28 -6.90 19.21
CA SER A 295 15.43 -7.45 20.58
C SER A 295 16.16 -6.49 21.54
N ASP A 296 16.94 -5.56 20.98
CA ASP A 296 17.56 -4.50 21.75
C ASP A 296 16.52 -3.50 22.30
N LEU A 297 15.45 -3.21 21.55
CA LEU A 297 14.39 -2.27 21.96
C LEU A 297 13.43 -2.87 22.98
N VAL A 298 12.95 -4.10 22.73
CA VAL A 298 12.16 -4.87 23.70
C VAL A 298 12.63 -6.32 23.64
N PRO A 299 13.11 -6.89 24.75
CA PRO A 299 13.39 -8.32 24.84
C PRO A 299 12.13 -9.15 24.54
N ASP A 300 12.28 -10.21 23.74
CA ASP A 300 11.16 -11.03 23.25
C ASP A 300 10.31 -11.64 24.40
N ASP A 301 10.94 -11.94 25.54
CA ASP A 301 10.32 -12.48 26.75
C ASP A 301 9.43 -11.48 27.51
N LYS A 302 9.48 -10.19 27.16
CA LYS A 302 8.72 -9.12 27.81
C LYS A 302 7.56 -8.58 26.98
N LEU A 303 7.35 -9.10 25.77
CA LEU A 303 6.28 -8.68 24.87
C LEU A 303 4.93 -9.28 25.30
N PRO A 304 3.95 -8.47 25.71
CA PRO A 304 2.62 -8.99 25.99
C PRO A 304 1.93 -9.43 24.69
N GLN A 305 1.36 -10.64 24.71
CA GLN A 305 0.74 -11.27 23.54
C GLN A 305 -0.62 -10.66 23.19
N ASP A 306 -1.27 -9.98 24.13
CA ASP A 306 -2.64 -9.45 24.04
C ASP A 306 -2.77 -8.15 23.22
N THR A 307 -1.68 -7.42 23.01
CA THR A 307 -1.70 -6.12 22.33
C THR A 307 -1.55 -6.20 20.80
N GLY A 308 -1.48 -7.42 20.27
CA GLY A 308 -1.40 -7.70 18.84
C GLY A 308 -0.05 -7.36 18.19
N PRO A 309 0.00 -7.34 16.84
CA PRO A 309 1.21 -7.07 16.07
C PRO A 309 1.81 -5.70 16.35
N ARG A 310 3.14 -5.58 16.21
CA ARG A 310 3.92 -4.34 16.42
C ARG A 310 4.60 -3.91 15.13
N PRO A 311 3.90 -3.21 14.23
CA PRO A 311 4.47 -2.77 12.97
C PRO A 311 5.74 -1.94 13.18
N MET A 312 6.77 -2.29 12.43
CA MET A 312 8.05 -1.62 12.34
C MET A 312 8.33 -1.24 10.89
N VAL A 313 8.55 0.05 10.67
CA VAL A 313 9.01 0.57 9.38
C VAL A 313 10.45 1.01 9.49
N GLN A 314 11.27 0.53 8.56
CA GLN A 314 12.63 1.00 8.40
C GLN A 314 12.73 1.87 7.14
N THR A 315 13.26 3.07 7.33
CA THR A 315 13.61 4.03 6.28
C THR A 315 15.12 4.31 6.32
N PRO A 316 15.72 4.91 5.29
CA PRO A 316 17.13 5.30 5.34
C PRO A 316 17.47 6.23 6.50
N SER A 317 16.53 7.09 6.93
CA SER A 317 16.77 8.12 7.94
C SER A 317 16.36 7.69 9.36
N ALA A 318 15.47 6.70 9.50
CA ALA A 318 14.95 6.29 10.80
C ALA A 318 14.29 4.90 10.79
N THR A 319 14.22 4.29 11.97
CA THR A 319 13.38 3.12 12.26
C THR A 319 12.22 3.55 13.16
N ALA A 320 10.98 3.33 12.74
CA ALA A 320 9.77 3.64 13.50
C ALA A 320 9.06 2.35 13.93
N VAL A 321 8.72 2.23 15.21
CA VAL A 321 8.14 1.02 15.82
C VAL A 321 6.95 1.39 16.69
N LEU A 322 5.80 0.76 16.43
CA LEU A 322 4.62 0.88 17.29
C LEU A 322 4.79 -0.04 18.51
N MET A 323 5.21 0.52 19.64
CA MET A 323 5.75 -0.23 20.78
C MET A 323 4.72 -1.12 21.46
N ASN A 324 3.51 -0.59 21.63
CA ASN A 324 2.43 -1.25 22.37
C ASN A 324 1.47 -2.00 21.45
N GLY A 325 1.87 -2.26 20.20
CA GLY A 325 1.05 -2.99 19.24
C GLY A 325 -0.20 -2.24 18.81
N VAL A 326 -0.97 -2.86 17.92
CA VAL A 326 -2.14 -2.21 17.31
C VAL A 326 -3.35 -2.11 18.23
N PHE A 327 -3.41 -2.84 19.35
CA PHE A 327 -4.48 -2.77 20.35
C PHE A 327 -4.09 -2.04 21.64
N GLY A 328 -2.79 -1.79 21.85
CA GLY A 328 -2.31 -1.17 23.08
C GLY A 328 -2.30 0.35 23.04
N ASP A 329 -1.93 0.91 24.19
CA ASP A 329 -1.82 2.35 24.43
C ASP A 329 -0.87 3.02 23.42
N PRO A 330 -1.29 4.13 22.76
CA PRO A 330 -0.50 4.78 21.72
C PRO A 330 0.93 5.13 22.13
N GLN A 331 1.90 4.56 21.41
CA GLN A 331 3.31 4.92 21.54
C GLN A 331 4.09 4.51 20.29
N LEU A 332 4.59 5.50 19.54
CA LEU A 332 5.50 5.29 18.43
C LEU A 332 6.93 5.67 18.86
N HIS A 333 7.84 4.69 18.82
CA HIS A 333 9.27 4.93 18.99
C HIS A 333 9.93 5.15 17.64
N LEU A 334 10.66 6.25 17.49
CA LEU A 334 11.42 6.57 16.28
C LEU A 334 12.90 6.70 16.62
N ARG A 335 13.71 5.76 16.13
CA ARG A 335 15.17 5.75 16.27
C ARG A 335 15.81 6.36 15.03
N LEU A 336 16.56 7.43 15.18
CA LEU A 336 17.27 8.06 14.06
C LEU A 336 18.39 7.15 13.55
N ALA A 337 18.54 7.05 12.24
CA ALA A 337 19.65 6.34 11.63
C ALA A 337 20.97 7.07 11.91
N HIS A 338 22.04 6.31 12.10
CA HIS A 338 23.40 6.83 12.33
C HIS A 338 23.57 7.73 13.57
N GLN A 339 22.58 7.80 14.47
CA GLN A 339 22.66 8.53 15.72
C GLN A 339 22.13 7.68 16.87
N ARG A 340 22.75 7.77 18.06
CA ARG A 340 22.21 7.15 19.28
C ARG A 340 21.12 8.03 19.90
N ARG A 341 20.11 8.37 19.09
CA ARG A 341 19.05 9.32 19.44
C ARG A 341 17.68 8.77 19.08
N SER A 342 16.75 8.90 20.02
CA SER A 342 15.35 8.47 19.86
C SER A 342 14.40 9.64 20.04
N LEU A 343 13.26 9.56 19.36
CA LEU A 343 12.07 10.37 19.53
C LEU A 343 10.92 9.45 19.96
N LEU A 344 9.99 9.96 20.76
CA LEU A 344 8.75 9.28 21.10
C LEU A 344 7.57 10.11 20.62
N PHE A 345 6.54 9.47 20.06
CA PHE A 345 5.24 10.06 19.84
C PHE A 345 4.24 9.35 20.75
N ASP A 346 3.61 10.13 21.62
CA ASP A 346 2.89 9.71 22.81
C ASP A 346 3.70 8.85 23.80
N LEU A 347 3.12 8.72 24.99
CA LEU A 347 3.65 7.99 26.13
C LEU A 347 2.57 7.07 26.72
N GLY A 348 2.06 6.14 25.90
CA GLY A 348 1.36 4.96 26.42
C GLY A 348 2.24 4.09 27.34
N ASP A 349 1.74 2.93 27.78
CA ASP A 349 2.45 2.08 28.76
C ASP A 349 3.92 1.80 28.35
N GLY A 350 4.83 2.54 28.98
CA GLY A 350 6.27 2.50 28.69
C GLY A 350 7.05 1.60 29.63
N ALA A 351 6.41 0.94 30.62
CA ALA A 351 7.10 0.22 31.71
C ALA A 351 8.05 -0.88 31.24
N ARG A 352 7.91 -1.32 29.98
CA ARG A 352 8.64 -2.42 29.37
C ARG A 352 9.88 -1.96 28.60
N LEU A 353 10.01 -0.67 28.32
CA LEU A 353 11.17 -0.11 27.64
C LEU A 353 12.39 -0.08 28.57
N PRO A 354 13.58 -0.54 28.12
CA PRO A 354 14.81 -0.45 28.90
C PRO A 354 15.17 0.99 29.26
N ALA A 355 15.69 1.22 30.47
CA ALA A 355 16.11 2.57 30.92
C ALA A 355 17.12 3.25 29.98
N ARG A 356 17.99 2.46 29.31
CA ARG A 356 18.91 2.99 28.29
C ARG A 356 18.20 3.73 27.15
N ILE A 357 16.98 3.33 26.80
CA ILE A 357 16.18 4.01 25.77
C ILE A 357 15.71 5.35 26.31
N ALA A 358 15.23 5.39 27.57
CA ALA A 358 14.83 6.64 28.21
C ALA A 358 15.95 7.69 28.21
N HIS A 359 17.23 7.31 28.35
CA HIS A 359 18.36 8.24 28.25
C HIS A 359 18.67 8.69 26.80
N GLN A 360 18.35 7.87 25.79
CA GLN A 360 18.52 8.20 24.37
C GLN A 360 17.38 9.06 23.81
N VAL A 361 16.23 9.08 24.49
CA VAL A 361 15.10 9.92 24.11
C VAL A 361 15.49 11.38 24.29
N SER A 362 15.37 12.14 23.22
CA SER A 362 15.69 13.59 23.20
C SER A 362 14.42 14.42 23.21
N ASP A 363 13.41 13.95 22.46
CA ASP A 363 12.15 14.62 22.22
C ASP A 363 10.98 13.65 22.40
N VAL A 364 9.91 14.15 22.99
CA VAL A 364 8.62 13.46 23.14
C VAL A 364 7.53 14.37 22.58
N PHE A 365 6.72 13.85 21.66
CA PHE A 365 5.63 14.56 20.99
C PHE A 365 4.31 13.98 21.49
N ILE A 366 3.59 14.72 22.32
CA ILE A 366 2.36 14.27 22.97
C ILE A 366 1.16 14.85 22.22
N SER A 367 0.40 13.98 21.58
CA SER A 367 -0.80 14.34 20.82
C SER A 367 -1.82 15.02 21.73
N HIS A 368 -2.08 14.43 22.89
CA HIS A 368 -2.92 14.94 23.97
C HIS A 368 -2.71 14.11 25.25
N THR A 369 -3.37 14.48 26.35
CA THR A 369 -3.08 13.94 27.68
C THR A 369 -4.21 13.11 28.28
N HIS A 370 -4.91 12.33 27.45
CA HIS A 370 -5.68 11.20 27.97
C HIS A 370 -4.72 10.18 28.59
N MET A 371 -5.23 9.37 29.51
CA MET A 371 -4.42 8.49 30.35
C MET A 371 -3.54 7.54 29.51
N ASP A 372 -4.09 6.94 28.46
CA ASP A 372 -3.40 6.02 27.55
C ASP A 372 -2.37 6.68 26.63
N HIS A 373 -2.28 8.02 26.61
CA HIS A 373 -1.25 8.76 25.88
C HIS A 373 -0.15 9.33 26.78
N ILE A 374 -0.35 9.34 28.10
CA ILE A 374 0.57 9.99 29.06
C ILE A 374 1.04 9.08 30.20
N CYS A 375 0.40 7.94 30.44
CA CYS A 375 0.70 7.06 31.59
C CYS A 375 2.18 6.62 31.67
N GLY A 376 2.84 6.48 30.53
CA GLY A 376 4.27 6.15 30.40
C GLY A 376 5.21 7.26 30.89
N PHE A 377 4.73 8.46 31.18
CA PHE A 377 5.56 9.55 31.70
C PHE A 377 6.26 9.19 33.01
N LEU A 378 5.60 8.45 33.91
CA LEU A 378 6.23 8.01 35.17
C LEU A 378 7.41 7.06 34.92
N TRP A 379 7.33 6.21 33.91
CA TRP A 379 8.47 5.39 33.48
C TRP A 379 9.61 6.27 32.98
N LEU A 380 9.33 7.26 32.12
CA LEU A 380 10.34 8.16 31.58
C LEU A 380 11.02 8.96 32.69
N LEU A 381 10.23 9.52 33.61
CA LEU A 381 10.68 10.27 34.77
C LEU A 381 11.60 9.43 35.66
N ARG A 382 11.14 8.24 36.07
CA ARG A 382 11.93 7.32 36.90
C ARG A 382 13.22 6.89 36.22
N SER A 383 13.15 6.54 34.93
CA SER A 383 14.30 6.03 34.18
C SER A 383 15.39 7.07 33.96
N ARG A 384 15.07 8.36 34.10
CA ARG A 384 16.02 9.46 33.89
C ARG A 384 16.60 10.05 35.18
N ILE A 385 16.28 9.49 36.36
CA ILE A 385 16.86 9.93 37.64
C ILE A 385 18.38 9.80 37.58
N GLY A 386 19.09 10.90 37.88
CA GLY A 386 20.56 11.00 37.78
C GLY A 386 21.00 12.07 36.77
N GLU A 387 22.25 12.03 36.34
CA GLU A 387 22.78 12.96 35.34
C GLU A 387 22.33 12.56 33.94
N SER A 388 21.18 13.09 33.52
CA SER A 388 20.68 12.95 32.15
C SER A 388 20.61 14.30 31.47
N ALA A 389 20.86 14.32 30.15
CA ALA A 389 20.55 15.47 29.33
C ALA A 389 19.07 15.84 29.45
N ARG A 390 18.77 17.11 29.21
CA ARG A 390 17.42 17.65 29.22
C ARG A 390 16.57 16.99 28.12
N CYS A 391 15.32 16.65 28.43
CA CYS A 391 14.37 16.09 27.46
C CYS A 391 13.33 17.14 27.07
N ARG A 392 13.06 17.31 25.78
CA ARG A 392 12.04 18.22 25.26
C ARG A 392 10.71 17.47 25.11
N LEU A 393 9.63 18.05 25.60
CA LEU A 393 8.27 17.58 25.39
C LEU A 393 7.52 18.62 24.60
N TYR A 394 6.69 18.17 23.67
CA TYR A 394 5.80 19.03 22.91
C TYR A 394 4.38 18.52 23.02
N GLY A 395 3.40 19.41 23.04
CA GLY A 395 2.00 18.99 23.04
C GLY A 395 1.01 20.15 23.08
N PRO A 396 -0.26 19.86 23.37
CA PRO A 396 -1.31 20.88 23.36
C PRO A 396 -1.21 21.84 24.56
N PRO A 397 -1.98 22.94 24.53
CA PRO A 397 -2.11 23.86 25.66
C PRO A 397 -2.41 23.15 26.98
N GLY A 398 -1.71 23.53 28.05
CA GLY A 398 -1.87 22.96 29.38
C GLY A 398 -0.94 21.79 29.72
N LEU A 399 -0.19 21.26 28.75
CA LEU A 399 0.75 20.15 28.97
C LEU A 399 1.76 20.46 30.09
N ALA A 400 2.30 21.68 30.17
CA ALA A 400 3.30 22.02 31.18
C ALA A 400 2.75 21.86 32.60
N THR A 401 1.51 22.27 32.82
CA THR A 401 0.82 22.15 34.11
C THR A 401 0.56 20.69 34.47
N GLN A 402 0.13 19.88 33.51
CA GLN A 402 -0.13 18.46 33.74
C GLN A 402 1.15 17.69 34.08
N ILE A 403 2.25 17.96 33.37
CA ILE A 403 3.56 17.38 33.66
C ILE A 403 4.06 17.80 35.05
N GLU A 404 3.88 19.07 35.42
CA GLU A 404 4.21 19.55 36.76
C GLU A 404 3.43 18.77 37.83
N HIS A 405 2.11 18.60 37.66
CA HIS A 405 1.30 17.85 38.62
C HIS A 405 1.73 16.38 38.74
N LEU A 406 2.09 15.71 37.64
CA LEU A 406 2.62 14.34 37.68
C LEU A 406 3.96 14.27 38.44
N ILE A 407 4.83 15.27 38.28
CA ILE A 407 6.09 15.37 39.03
C ILE A 407 5.80 15.62 40.51
N ASN A 408 4.90 16.55 40.83
CA ASN A 408 4.57 16.96 42.20
C ASN A 408 3.75 15.91 42.96
N GLY A 409 3.15 14.94 42.27
CA GLY A 409 2.54 13.76 42.88
C GLY A 409 3.56 12.82 43.56
N ILE A 410 4.86 13.03 43.34
CA ILE A 410 5.95 12.25 43.95
C ILE A 410 6.62 13.08 45.05
N HIS A 411 6.93 12.44 46.18
CA HIS A 411 7.70 13.06 47.25
C HIS A 411 9.21 13.02 46.93
N TRP A 412 9.85 14.20 46.86
CA TRP A 412 11.26 14.36 46.47
C TRP A 412 12.13 14.84 47.65
N ASP A 413 12.64 13.92 48.46
CA ASP A 413 13.49 14.22 49.64
C ASP A 413 14.99 13.97 49.40
N ARG A 414 15.35 13.17 48.38
CA ARG A 414 16.72 12.65 48.18
C ARG A 414 17.43 13.08 46.89
N ILE A 415 16.72 13.71 45.96
CA ILE A 415 17.23 13.94 44.60
C ILE A 415 18.03 15.24 44.46
N GLY A 416 17.68 16.27 45.25
CA GLY A 416 18.29 17.61 45.16
C GLY A 416 18.28 18.15 43.73
N ASP A 417 19.38 18.79 43.31
CA ASP A 417 19.52 19.37 41.96
C ASP A 417 19.76 18.34 40.84
N ARG A 418 19.76 17.04 41.17
CA ARG A 418 19.94 15.92 40.23
C ARG A 418 18.62 15.38 39.69
N GLY A 419 17.52 16.08 39.93
CA GLY A 419 16.22 15.73 39.36
C GLY A 419 16.22 15.82 37.84
N PRO A 420 15.52 14.89 37.13
CA PRO A 420 15.29 14.98 35.70
C PRO A 420 14.76 16.35 35.27
N ARG A 421 15.29 16.86 34.15
CA ARG A 421 14.96 18.17 33.59
C ARG A 421 14.19 18.04 32.29
N PHE A 422 13.11 18.81 32.19
CA PHE A 422 12.23 18.83 31.03
C PHE A 422 12.11 20.24 30.46
N GLU A 423 12.01 20.33 29.14
CA GLU A 423 11.56 21.51 28.42
C GLU A 423 10.21 21.20 27.80
N VAL A 424 9.14 21.78 28.33
CA VAL A 424 7.79 21.53 27.80
C VAL A 424 7.43 22.69 26.88
N THR A 425 7.03 22.37 25.66
CA THR A 425 6.61 23.33 24.63
C THR A 425 5.15 23.08 24.28
N GLU A 426 4.31 24.08 24.47
CA GLU A 426 2.89 24.01 24.13
C GLU A 426 2.65 24.68 22.77
N LEU A 427 1.87 24.03 21.90
CA LEU A 427 1.46 24.57 20.61
C LEU A 427 0.08 25.24 20.72
N HIS A 428 0.07 26.57 20.69
CA HIS A 428 -1.12 27.42 20.71
C HIS A 428 -1.38 27.99 19.30
N GLY A 429 -2.02 27.21 18.44
CA GLY A 429 -2.23 27.58 17.04
C GLY A 429 -0.90 27.66 16.28
N GLU A 430 -0.39 28.86 16.03
CA GLU A 430 0.92 29.10 15.41
C GLU A 430 1.98 29.60 16.40
N GLN A 431 1.69 29.59 17.70
CA GLN A 431 2.60 30.03 18.75
C GLN A 431 3.11 28.85 19.55
N LEU A 432 4.42 28.84 19.82
CA LEU A 432 5.06 27.94 20.77
C LEU A 432 5.34 28.68 22.06
N ILE A 433 4.83 28.16 23.18
CA ILE A 433 5.12 28.66 24.52
C ILE A 433 5.96 27.62 25.25
N ARG A 434 7.14 28.02 25.77
CA ARG A 434 8.10 27.08 26.36
C ARG A 434 8.20 27.24 27.86
N PHE A 435 8.45 26.12 28.54
CA PHE A 435 8.55 26.04 29.99
C PHE A 435 9.68 25.09 30.41
N ASN A 436 10.33 25.41 31.51
CA ASN A 436 11.38 24.59 32.11
C ASN A 436 10.84 23.99 33.41
N LEU A 437 10.94 22.67 33.53
CA LEU A 437 10.52 21.91 34.71
C LEU A 437 11.67 21.02 35.18
N GLN A 438 11.78 20.83 36.49
CA GLN A 438 12.77 19.95 37.09
C GLN A 438 12.16 19.24 38.30
N ALA A 439 12.29 17.91 38.32
CA ALA A 439 11.84 17.12 39.47
C ALA A 439 12.59 17.52 40.75
N GLY A 440 11.88 17.64 41.86
CA GLY A 440 12.45 18.13 43.13
C GLY A 440 12.70 19.64 43.20
N SER A 441 12.35 20.40 42.15
CA SER A 441 12.36 21.87 42.17
C SER A 441 10.92 22.40 42.12
N ALA A 442 10.67 23.54 42.78
CA ALA A 442 9.36 24.15 42.80
C ALA A 442 9.09 25.00 41.53
N GLY A 443 7.92 24.77 40.92
CA GLY A 443 7.30 25.65 39.94
C GLY A 443 7.74 25.44 38.48
N ILE A 444 6.82 25.79 37.59
CA ILE A 444 7.08 25.97 36.15
C ILE A 444 7.81 27.29 35.91
N ARG A 445 8.89 27.26 35.12
CA ARG A 445 9.60 28.49 34.71
C ARG A 445 9.38 28.77 33.23
N PRO A 446 8.76 29.90 32.83
CA PRO A 446 8.64 30.29 31.43
C PRO A 446 10.01 30.38 30.75
N ASN A 447 10.08 29.95 29.49
CA ASN A 447 11.30 29.86 28.68
C ASN A 447 11.12 30.46 27.28
N GLY A 448 10.28 31.48 27.18
CA GLY A 448 10.06 32.26 25.98
C GLY A 448 8.96 31.71 25.07
N GLU A 449 8.67 32.52 24.05
CA GLU A 449 7.60 32.28 23.08
C GLU A 449 8.15 32.47 21.67
N THR A 450 7.62 31.72 20.70
CA THR A 450 8.05 31.85 19.30
C THR A 450 6.89 31.56 18.36
N VAL A 451 6.70 32.41 17.36
CA VAL A 451 5.73 32.16 16.27
C VAL A 451 6.38 31.23 15.25
N ILE A 452 5.70 30.14 14.92
CA ILE A 452 6.15 29.18 13.91
C ILE A 452 5.50 29.44 12.56
N LYS A 453 6.22 29.10 11.49
CA LYS A 453 5.71 29.16 10.12
C LYS A 453 5.48 27.75 9.60
N ASN A 454 4.40 27.58 8.83
CA ASN A 454 4.05 26.30 8.19
C ASN A 454 3.88 25.12 9.17
N GLY A 455 3.63 25.37 10.46
CA GLY A 455 3.49 24.32 11.47
C GLY A 455 4.79 23.58 11.81
N ILE A 456 5.97 24.12 11.50
CA ILE A 456 7.25 23.50 11.86
C ILE A 456 7.51 23.73 13.35
N LEU A 457 7.49 22.65 14.12
CA LEU A 457 7.68 22.63 15.57
C LEU A 457 9.15 22.48 15.95
N VAL A 458 9.85 21.60 15.23
CA VAL A 458 11.29 21.34 15.39
C VAL A 458 11.94 21.51 14.03
N ASP A 459 12.99 22.32 13.99
CA ASP A 459 13.79 22.59 12.80
C ASP A 459 15.26 22.29 13.10
N GLU A 460 15.74 21.14 12.63
CA GLU A 460 17.12 20.68 12.85
C GLU A 460 17.81 20.33 11.52
N PRO A 461 19.16 20.36 11.45
CA PRO A 461 19.88 20.12 10.20
C PRO A 461 19.58 18.79 9.49
N GLY A 462 19.12 17.78 10.21
CA GLY A 462 18.81 16.45 9.66
C GLY A 462 17.33 16.16 9.42
N PHE A 463 16.42 16.89 10.06
CA PHE A 463 14.98 16.67 9.97
C PHE A 463 14.18 17.86 10.49
N HIS A 464 12.94 17.96 10.05
CA HIS A 464 11.91 18.80 10.65
C HIS A 464 10.84 17.93 11.31
N VAL A 465 10.20 18.45 12.36
CA VAL A 465 8.92 17.92 12.83
C VAL A 465 7.86 18.98 12.59
N ARG A 466 6.88 18.63 11.77
CA ARG A 466 5.71 19.47 11.49
C ARG A 466 4.54 18.98 12.31
N ALA A 467 3.68 19.89 12.75
CA ALA A 467 2.52 19.59 13.56
C ALA A 467 1.27 20.28 13.01
N VAL A 468 0.12 19.63 13.17
CA VAL A 468 -1.19 20.25 12.98
C VAL A 468 -2.10 19.91 14.16
N THR A 469 -2.81 20.90 14.67
CA THR A 469 -3.89 20.67 15.62
C THR A 469 -5.13 20.14 14.90
N LEU A 470 -5.77 19.15 15.53
CA LEU A 470 -6.98 18.43 15.16
C LEU A 470 -7.94 18.43 16.36
N GLU A 471 -9.16 17.95 16.15
CA GLU A 471 -10.21 17.93 17.17
C GLU A 471 -10.64 16.49 17.54
N HIS A 472 -10.79 16.23 18.84
CA HIS A 472 -11.31 14.98 19.43
C HIS A 472 -12.33 15.24 20.56
N GLY A 473 -12.90 16.45 20.59
CA GLY A 473 -13.58 17.03 21.76
C GLY A 473 -12.65 17.87 22.64
N ILE A 474 -11.34 17.65 22.52
CA ILE A 474 -10.25 18.52 22.98
C ILE A 474 -9.24 18.70 21.82
N PRO A 475 -8.31 19.68 21.91
CA PRO A 475 -7.22 19.81 20.95
C PRO A 475 -6.30 18.58 20.98
N VAL A 476 -6.06 17.98 19.82
CA VAL A 476 -5.12 16.87 19.62
C VAL A 476 -4.12 17.26 18.54
N ILE A 477 -2.87 16.88 18.68
CA ILE A 477 -1.82 17.21 17.70
C ILE A 477 -1.40 15.97 16.93
N ALA A 478 -1.45 16.07 15.60
CA ALA A 478 -0.80 15.11 14.71
C ALA A 478 0.57 15.63 14.28
N TYR A 479 1.54 14.72 14.11
CA TYR A 479 2.93 15.05 13.84
C TYR A 479 3.43 14.39 12.56
N ALA A 480 4.28 15.09 11.81
CA ALA A 480 5.03 14.56 10.69
C ALA A 480 6.53 14.74 10.93
N PHE A 481 7.26 13.63 10.98
CA PHE A 481 8.71 13.60 10.90
C PHE A 481 9.13 13.67 9.43
N GLU A 482 9.86 14.73 9.07
CA GLU A 482 10.27 15.05 7.72
C GLU A 482 11.81 15.10 7.65
N PRO A 483 12.50 14.02 7.27
CA PRO A 483 13.94 14.07 7.05
C PRO A 483 14.30 15.09 5.98
N VAL A 484 15.39 15.82 6.19
CA VAL A 484 15.96 16.67 5.15
C VAL A 484 16.43 15.78 3.99
N PRO A 485 16.17 16.15 2.72
CA PRO A 485 16.64 15.38 1.57
C PRO A 485 18.15 15.10 1.64
N GLN A 486 18.55 13.87 1.32
CA GLN A 486 19.96 13.49 1.33
C GLN A 486 20.57 13.70 -0.05
N ILE A 487 21.64 14.49 -0.10
CA ILE A 487 22.43 14.70 -1.30
C ILE A 487 23.54 13.64 -1.33
N ASN A 488 23.36 12.65 -2.21
CA ASN A 488 24.34 11.60 -2.49
C ASN A 488 25.25 12.07 -3.62
N VAL A 489 26.56 11.85 -3.48
CA VAL A 489 27.53 12.18 -4.53
C VAL A 489 27.77 10.92 -5.35
N LEU A 490 27.71 11.06 -6.68
CA LEU A 490 27.91 9.97 -7.62
C LEU A 490 29.40 9.81 -7.89
N GLU A 491 30.05 8.86 -7.22
CA GLU A 491 31.50 8.61 -7.31
C GLU A 491 31.95 8.28 -8.75
N GLU A 492 31.12 7.57 -9.51
CA GLU A 492 31.35 7.27 -10.92
C GLU A 492 31.41 8.57 -11.75
N LYS A 493 30.49 9.52 -11.51
CA LYS A 493 30.44 10.80 -12.23
C LYS A 493 31.59 11.73 -11.86
N LEU A 494 32.05 11.69 -10.62
CA LEU A 494 33.30 12.35 -10.24
C LEU A 494 34.49 11.82 -11.04
N SER A 495 34.59 10.49 -11.15
CA SER A 495 35.68 9.82 -11.87
C SER A 495 35.64 10.10 -13.36
N GLU A 496 34.46 10.06 -13.99
CA GLU A 496 34.26 10.42 -15.41
C GLU A 496 34.73 11.85 -15.73
N HIS A 497 34.57 12.78 -14.78
CA HIS A 497 34.98 14.18 -14.93
C HIS A 497 36.40 14.45 -14.41
N GLY A 498 37.15 13.42 -13.99
CA GLY A 498 38.51 13.58 -13.48
C GLY A 498 38.59 14.30 -12.12
N LEU A 499 37.48 14.43 -11.39
CA LEU A 499 37.39 15.14 -10.12
C LEU A 499 37.64 14.20 -8.93
N GLN A 500 38.51 14.61 -8.02
CA GLN A 500 38.77 13.85 -6.79
C GLN A 500 37.80 14.25 -5.67
N PRO A 501 37.28 13.30 -4.87
CA PRO A 501 36.48 13.61 -3.68
C PRO A 501 37.27 14.48 -2.69
N GLY A 502 36.63 15.49 -2.11
CA GLY A 502 37.29 16.38 -1.14
C GLY A 502 36.35 17.37 -0.45
N PRO A 503 36.90 18.29 0.37
CA PRO A 503 36.13 19.25 1.18
C PRO A 503 35.15 20.13 0.39
N TRP A 504 35.45 20.37 -0.90
CA TRP A 504 34.59 21.13 -1.81
C TRP A 504 33.21 20.48 -1.98
N LEU A 505 33.08 19.15 -1.85
CA LEU A 505 31.79 18.44 -1.88
C LEU A 505 30.91 18.80 -0.67
N THR A 506 31.50 19.02 0.50
CA THR A 506 30.76 19.50 1.68
C THR A 506 30.21 20.89 1.41
N ARG A 507 31.01 21.76 0.78
CA ARG A 507 30.56 23.10 0.39
C ARG A 507 29.48 23.05 -0.69
N LEU A 508 29.60 22.15 -1.67
CA LEU A 508 28.56 21.90 -2.68
C LEU A 508 27.23 21.52 -2.01
N LYS A 509 27.24 20.52 -1.13
CA LYS A 509 26.04 20.08 -0.40
C LYS A 509 25.42 21.19 0.45
N GLN A 510 26.25 22.01 1.10
CA GLN A 510 25.77 23.16 1.86
C GLN A 510 25.05 24.18 0.96
N LEU A 511 25.66 24.58 -0.15
CA LEU A 511 25.09 25.55 -1.09
C LEU A 511 23.80 25.02 -1.74
N MET A 512 23.74 23.72 -2.04
CA MET A 512 22.52 23.06 -2.51
C MET A 512 21.39 23.12 -1.48
N ASN A 513 21.67 22.83 -0.20
CA ASN A 513 20.69 22.91 0.89
C ASN A 513 20.20 24.35 1.13
N GLU A 514 21.06 25.34 0.95
CA GLU A 514 20.73 26.78 1.00
C GLU A 514 20.00 27.28 -0.26
N GLN A 515 19.75 26.42 -1.25
CA GLN A 515 19.19 26.74 -2.58
C GLN A 515 19.96 27.81 -3.37
N ARG A 516 21.28 27.91 -3.15
CA ARG A 516 22.17 28.85 -3.83
C ARG A 516 22.77 28.23 -5.09
N LEU A 517 21.90 27.87 -6.05
CA LEU A 517 22.29 27.10 -7.24
C LEU A 517 23.13 27.91 -8.25
N ASP A 518 22.99 29.24 -8.25
CA ASP A 518 23.70 30.12 -9.19
C ASP A 518 25.13 30.48 -8.72
N GLU A 519 25.54 30.06 -7.52
CA GLU A 519 26.88 30.34 -7.00
C GLU A 519 27.93 29.47 -7.67
N TYR A 520 29.08 30.06 -8.00
CA TYR A 520 30.22 29.33 -8.55
C TYR A 520 31.04 28.67 -7.45
N LEU A 521 31.39 27.41 -7.67
CA LEU A 521 32.24 26.62 -6.80
C LEU A 521 33.53 26.25 -7.53
N SER A 522 34.67 26.57 -6.93
CA SER A 522 35.97 26.16 -7.45
C SER A 522 36.20 24.66 -7.25
N LEU A 523 36.64 24.00 -8.31
CA LEU A 523 36.86 22.56 -8.37
C LEU A 523 38.35 22.22 -8.17
N PRO A 524 38.68 20.98 -7.74
CA PRO A 524 40.07 20.55 -7.52
C PRO A 524 40.98 20.60 -8.75
N ASP A 525 40.41 20.57 -9.96
CA ASP A 525 41.13 20.66 -11.23
C ASP A 525 41.47 22.11 -11.65
N GLY A 526 41.12 23.09 -10.81
CA GLY A 526 41.35 24.51 -11.04
C GLY A 526 40.24 25.20 -11.84
N THR A 527 39.23 24.47 -12.30
CA THR A 527 38.06 25.04 -12.94
C THR A 527 37.06 25.56 -11.90
N SER A 528 36.00 26.24 -12.34
CA SER A 528 34.89 26.64 -11.47
C SER A 528 33.60 26.46 -12.23
N GLU A 529 32.58 25.99 -11.54
CA GLU A 529 31.26 25.83 -12.15
C GLU A 529 30.13 26.11 -11.15
N THR A 530 28.95 26.44 -11.67
CA THR A 530 27.76 26.70 -10.87
C THR A 530 27.34 25.47 -10.06
N VAL A 531 26.87 25.71 -8.83
CA VAL A 531 26.34 24.67 -7.93
C VAL A 531 25.22 23.89 -8.62
N GLY A 532 24.35 24.54 -9.39
CA GLY A 532 23.26 23.89 -10.13
C GLY A 532 23.75 22.88 -11.18
N ALA A 533 24.75 23.25 -12.00
CA ALA A 533 25.31 22.35 -13.00
C ALA A 533 26.06 21.16 -12.35
N LEU A 534 26.82 21.43 -11.28
CA LEU A 534 27.50 20.39 -10.51
C LEU A 534 26.51 19.45 -9.83
N ALA A 535 25.44 19.98 -9.24
CA ALA A 535 24.38 19.19 -8.62
C ALA A 535 23.70 18.25 -9.62
N ALA A 536 23.33 18.76 -10.79
CA ALA A 536 22.67 17.98 -11.84
C ALA A 536 23.54 16.82 -12.37
N THR A 537 24.87 17.00 -12.34
CA THR A 537 25.82 16.06 -12.95
C THR A 537 26.40 15.08 -11.93
N LEU A 538 26.73 15.56 -10.74
CA LEU A 538 27.55 14.84 -9.75
C LEU A 538 26.75 14.34 -8.56
N THR A 539 25.47 14.68 -8.45
CA THR A 539 24.68 14.34 -7.26
C THR A 539 23.33 13.71 -7.60
N LEU A 540 22.85 12.89 -6.66
CA LEU A 540 21.49 12.39 -6.63
C LEU A 540 20.86 12.81 -5.31
N THR A 541 19.79 13.59 -5.37
CA THR A 541 19.03 13.95 -4.17
C THR A 541 17.98 12.88 -3.90
N THR A 542 18.13 12.15 -2.80
CA THR A 542 17.15 11.18 -2.34
C THR A 542 16.17 11.87 -1.40
N PRO A 543 14.86 11.91 -1.72
CA PRO A 543 13.86 12.49 -0.85
C PRO A 543 13.84 11.80 0.52
N GLY A 544 13.64 12.59 1.58
CA GLY A 544 13.42 12.05 2.92
C GLY A 544 12.17 11.19 2.98
N SER A 545 12.22 10.09 3.73
CA SER A 545 11.05 9.24 3.96
C SER A 545 10.19 9.82 5.08
N LYS A 546 9.20 10.65 4.71
CA LYS A 546 8.27 11.28 5.65
C LYS A 546 7.44 10.24 6.41
N ILE A 547 7.39 10.35 7.73
CA ILE A 547 6.57 9.50 8.61
C ILE A 547 5.57 10.39 9.34
N VAL A 548 4.28 10.05 9.27
CA VAL A 548 3.20 10.78 9.95
C VAL A 548 2.57 9.92 11.03
N TYR A 549 2.27 10.53 12.17
CA TYR A 549 1.62 9.93 13.32
C TYR A 549 0.40 10.76 13.70
N ALA A 550 -0.77 10.12 13.68
CA ALA A 550 -2.04 10.71 14.07
C ALA A 550 -2.87 9.69 14.85
N THR A 551 -3.40 10.11 15.99
CA THR A 551 -4.25 9.32 16.87
C THR A 551 -5.39 10.19 17.38
N ASP A 552 -6.47 9.57 17.83
CA ASP A 552 -7.60 10.17 18.55
C ASP A 552 -8.10 11.46 17.89
N LEU A 553 -8.81 11.34 16.77
CA LEU A 553 -9.35 12.46 16.02
C LEU A 553 -10.77 12.18 15.52
N ALA A 554 -11.61 13.20 15.61
CA ALA A 554 -12.98 13.13 15.15
C ALA A 554 -13.03 13.13 13.61
N ASP A 555 -13.98 12.39 13.06
CA ASP A 555 -14.20 12.31 11.62
C ASP A 555 -14.94 13.56 11.07
N THR A 556 -14.25 14.71 11.06
CA THR A 556 -14.77 15.97 10.53
C THR A 556 -14.07 16.34 9.21
N PRO A 557 -14.75 17.07 8.30
CA PRO A 557 -14.10 17.55 7.07
C PRO A 557 -12.81 18.35 7.34
N HIS A 558 -12.83 19.18 8.39
CA HIS A 558 -11.66 19.98 8.79
C HIS A 558 -10.47 19.12 9.20
N ASN A 559 -10.70 18.10 10.05
CA ASN A 559 -9.65 17.18 10.46
C ASN A 559 -9.11 16.38 9.27
N ARG A 560 -10.00 15.88 8.40
CA ARG A 560 -9.63 15.17 7.17
C ARG A 560 -8.71 16.00 6.31
N ASP A 561 -9.08 17.25 5.99
CA ASP A 561 -8.28 18.12 5.13
C ASP A 561 -6.89 18.39 5.70
N ARG A 562 -6.82 18.69 7.01
CA ARG A 562 -5.55 18.97 7.70
C ARG A 562 -4.65 17.74 7.77
N LEU A 563 -5.19 16.58 8.13
CA LEU A 563 -4.42 15.34 8.20
C LEU A 563 -4.01 14.88 6.81
N THR A 564 -4.88 14.95 5.80
CA THR A 564 -4.55 14.63 4.41
C THR A 564 -3.43 15.52 3.88
N LEU A 565 -3.45 16.83 4.20
CA LEU A 565 -2.38 17.74 3.81
C LEU A 565 -1.06 17.41 4.52
N LEU A 566 -1.09 17.14 5.82
CA LEU A 566 0.10 16.76 6.60
C LEU A 566 0.71 15.44 6.07
N ALA A 567 -0.15 14.45 5.79
CA ALA A 567 0.23 13.11 5.34
C ALA A 567 0.50 12.99 3.84
N ARG A 568 0.37 14.09 3.08
CA ARG A 568 0.51 14.07 1.62
C ARG A 568 1.85 13.46 1.20
N GLN A 569 1.76 12.39 0.40
CA GLN A 569 2.87 11.58 -0.11
C GLN A 569 3.80 11.05 0.98
N ALA A 570 3.29 10.86 2.21
CA ALA A 570 4.08 10.26 3.28
C ALA A 570 4.53 8.85 2.89
N HIS A 571 5.76 8.51 3.28
CA HIS A 571 6.24 7.14 3.20
C HIS A 571 5.37 6.23 4.07
N THR A 572 5.08 6.67 5.29
CA THR A 572 4.24 5.92 6.23
C THR A 572 3.32 6.87 6.98
N LEU A 573 2.05 6.49 7.08
CA LEU A 573 1.06 7.09 7.96
C LEU A 573 0.66 6.06 9.02
N PHE A 574 1.02 6.33 10.28
CA PHE A 574 0.43 5.69 11.44
C PHE A 574 -0.83 6.47 11.80
N CYS A 575 -2.00 5.86 11.64
CA CYS A 575 -3.29 6.51 11.84
C CYS A 575 -4.19 5.63 12.71
N GLU A 576 -4.89 6.22 13.68
CA GLU A 576 -5.88 5.49 14.45
C GLU A 576 -7.01 4.93 13.56
N SER A 577 -7.61 3.84 14.00
CA SER A 577 -8.80 3.25 13.41
C SER A 577 -9.54 2.37 14.44
N PRO A 578 -10.01 2.95 15.56
CA PRO A 578 -10.56 2.17 16.68
C PRO A 578 -11.84 1.41 16.35
N PHE A 579 -12.63 1.88 15.38
CA PHE A 579 -13.96 1.32 15.08
C PHE A 579 -14.13 0.95 13.60
N MET A 580 -14.74 -0.21 13.36
CA MET A 580 -15.23 -0.59 12.03
C MET A 580 -16.42 0.27 11.59
N GLN A 581 -16.74 0.28 10.30
CA GLN A 581 -17.84 1.08 9.76
C GLN A 581 -19.21 0.74 10.39
N LYS A 582 -19.42 -0.53 10.74
CA LYS A 582 -20.62 -0.99 11.47
C LYS A 582 -20.79 -0.30 12.83
N ASP A 583 -19.70 0.16 13.43
CA ASP A 583 -19.64 0.81 14.75
C ASP A 583 -19.50 2.34 14.63
N ALA A 584 -19.80 2.94 13.47
CA ALA A 584 -19.61 4.38 13.21
C ALA A 584 -20.35 5.30 14.21
N THR A 585 -21.48 4.87 14.79
CA THR A 585 -22.17 5.64 15.83
C THR A 585 -21.35 5.75 17.11
N GLN A 586 -20.66 4.68 17.50
CA GLN A 586 -19.74 4.70 18.63
C GLN A 586 -18.56 5.62 18.32
N ALA A 587 -17.94 5.49 17.14
CA ALA A 587 -16.83 6.31 16.69
C ALA A 587 -17.16 7.81 16.79
N ARG A 588 -18.30 8.25 16.24
CA ARG A 588 -18.77 9.64 16.34
C ARG A 588 -18.99 10.10 17.78
N ARG A 589 -19.60 9.26 18.63
CA ARG A 589 -19.89 9.62 20.02
C ARG A 589 -18.63 9.86 20.84
N THR A 590 -17.60 9.06 20.60
CA THR A 590 -16.31 9.16 21.31
C THR A 590 -15.27 9.96 20.53
N GLY A 591 -15.63 10.59 19.41
CA GLY A 591 -14.73 11.47 18.66
C GLY A 591 -13.60 10.77 17.91
N HIS A 592 -13.75 9.53 17.45
CA HIS A 592 -12.70 8.79 16.73
C HIS A 592 -13.04 8.52 15.26
N LEU A 593 -12.02 8.13 14.49
CA LEU A 593 -12.17 7.62 13.14
C LEU A 593 -12.82 6.24 13.07
N THR A 594 -13.42 5.99 11.89
CA THR A 594 -13.74 4.64 11.43
C THR A 594 -12.63 4.10 10.52
N THR A 595 -12.58 2.79 10.33
CA THR A 595 -11.78 2.10 9.30
C THR A 595 -11.92 2.72 7.91
N THR A 596 -13.14 3.08 7.51
CA THR A 596 -13.43 3.68 6.20
C THR A 596 -12.84 5.09 6.13
N ALA A 597 -13.05 5.91 7.17
CA ALA A 597 -12.48 7.26 7.24
C ALA A 597 -10.95 7.25 7.19
N CYS A 598 -10.32 6.36 7.97
CA CYS A 598 -8.87 6.16 8.00
C CYS A 598 -8.33 5.79 6.60
N ALA A 599 -8.98 4.84 5.91
CA ALA A 599 -8.62 4.45 4.55
C ALA A 599 -8.79 5.60 3.53
N GLU A 600 -9.87 6.36 3.61
CA GLU A 600 -10.15 7.50 2.72
C GLU A 600 -9.12 8.62 2.88
N ILE A 601 -8.76 8.97 4.12
CA ILE A 601 -7.72 9.95 4.42
C ILE A 601 -6.38 9.50 3.82
N ALA A 602 -5.99 8.24 4.05
CA ALA A 602 -4.74 7.68 3.56
C ALA A 602 -4.65 7.69 2.02
N ASN A 603 -5.72 7.30 1.33
CA ASN A 603 -5.79 7.35 -0.13
C ASN A 603 -5.72 8.78 -0.66
N SER A 604 -6.47 9.70 -0.04
CA SER A 604 -6.50 11.11 -0.44
C SER A 604 -5.12 11.77 -0.27
N ALA A 605 -4.38 11.32 0.74
CA ALA A 605 -3.00 11.74 0.97
C ALA A 605 -1.98 11.03 0.06
N ALA A 606 -2.37 10.00 -0.70
CA ALA A 606 -1.48 9.18 -1.52
C ALA A 606 -0.28 8.62 -0.73
N VAL A 607 -0.54 8.11 0.48
CA VAL A 607 0.51 7.52 1.32
C VAL A 607 1.04 6.22 0.72
N ARG A 608 2.33 5.95 0.88
CA ARG A 608 2.93 4.69 0.40
C ARG A 608 2.53 3.50 1.28
N HIS A 609 2.51 3.69 2.60
CA HIS A 609 2.12 2.71 3.60
C HIS A 609 1.15 3.31 4.62
N LEU A 610 -0.01 2.69 4.81
CA LEU A 610 -0.92 2.97 5.93
C LEU A 610 -0.74 1.90 7.00
N ILE A 611 -0.38 2.31 8.21
CA ILE A 611 -0.32 1.45 9.41
C ILE A 611 -1.46 1.88 10.33
N PRO A 612 -2.59 1.17 10.30
CA PRO A 612 -3.70 1.46 11.19
C PRO A 612 -3.41 0.90 12.58
N PHE A 613 -3.78 1.63 13.62
CA PHE A 613 -3.60 1.21 15.01
C PHE A 613 -4.69 1.75 15.94
N HIS A 614 -4.50 1.56 17.25
CA HIS A 614 -5.44 1.95 18.30
C HIS A 614 -6.80 1.28 18.11
N PHE A 615 -6.79 -0.01 17.77
CA PHE A 615 -8.01 -0.78 17.59
C PHE A 615 -8.74 -0.95 18.90
N SER A 616 -10.07 -0.82 18.88
CA SER A 616 -10.87 -1.18 20.04
C SER A 616 -10.66 -2.65 20.39
N ARG A 617 -10.40 -2.93 21.68
CA ARG A 617 -10.24 -4.29 22.23
C ARG A 617 -11.38 -5.24 21.90
N ARG A 618 -12.57 -4.73 21.54
CA ARG A 618 -13.70 -5.54 21.06
C ARG A 618 -13.39 -6.37 19.80
N TYR A 619 -12.34 -6.02 19.05
CA TYR A 619 -11.89 -6.76 17.87
C TYR A 619 -10.68 -7.66 18.16
N GLU A 620 -10.27 -7.81 19.43
CA GLU A 620 -9.33 -8.85 19.85
C GLU A 620 -9.92 -10.22 19.44
N GLY A 621 -9.23 -10.95 18.56
CA GLY A 621 -9.72 -12.20 17.96
C GLY A 621 -10.44 -12.05 16.60
N THR A 622 -10.80 -10.83 16.17
CA THR A 622 -11.36 -10.56 14.83
C THR A 622 -10.64 -9.43 14.09
N SER A 623 -9.38 -9.16 14.46
CA SER A 623 -8.53 -8.11 13.88
C SER A 623 -8.44 -8.17 12.35
N TRP A 624 -8.45 -9.37 11.76
CA TRP A 624 -8.45 -9.58 10.31
C TRP A 624 -9.65 -8.91 9.61
N GLN A 625 -10.80 -8.77 10.29
CA GLN A 625 -11.97 -8.08 9.75
C GLN A 625 -11.72 -6.57 9.62
N VAL A 626 -11.07 -5.98 10.63
CA VAL A 626 -10.65 -4.58 10.63
C VAL A 626 -9.69 -4.33 9.46
N TYR A 627 -8.65 -5.16 9.33
CA TYR A 627 -7.70 -5.06 8.22
C TYR A 627 -8.35 -5.25 6.84
N ASN A 628 -9.27 -6.21 6.69
CA ASN A 628 -9.96 -6.44 5.43
C ASN A 628 -10.87 -5.27 5.03
N GLU A 629 -11.55 -4.63 5.99
CA GLU A 629 -12.39 -3.46 5.71
C GLU A 629 -11.55 -2.25 5.28
N ILE A 630 -10.39 -2.04 5.93
CA ILE A 630 -9.44 -1.00 5.51
C ILE A 630 -8.87 -1.35 4.13
N ALA A 631 -8.44 -2.59 3.89
CA ALA A 631 -7.84 -3.03 2.63
C ALA A 631 -8.79 -2.95 1.43
N ALA A 632 -10.09 -3.15 1.67
CA ALA A 632 -11.12 -2.98 0.65
C ALA A 632 -11.20 -1.54 0.13
N ASN A 633 -10.79 -0.57 0.95
CA ASN A 633 -10.84 0.85 0.63
C ASN A 633 -9.45 1.43 0.34
N CYS A 634 -8.38 0.96 0.99
CA CYS A 634 -7.00 1.44 0.85
C CYS A 634 -6.06 0.27 0.53
N PRO A 635 -5.59 0.12 -0.72
CA PRO A 635 -4.68 -0.96 -1.10
C PRO A 635 -3.27 -0.82 -0.51
N HIS A 636 -2.96 0.34 0.09
CA HIS A 636 -1.67 0.67 0.71
C HIS A 636 -1.62 0.30 2.20
N VAL A 637 -2.67 -0.31 2.74
CA VAL A 637 -2.68 -0.78 4.13
C VAL A 637 -1.67 -1.91 4.33
N VAL A 638 -0.92 -1.79 5.40
CA VAL A 638 0.04 -2.79 5.85
C VAL A 638 -0.69 -3.80 6.74
N ILE A 639 -0.73 -5.05 6.31
CA ILE A 639 -1.42 -6.14 7.02
C ILE A 639 -0.37 -7.09 7.60
N PRO A 640 -0.37 -7.32 8.92
CA PRO A 640 0.45 -8.34 9.58
C PRO A 640 0.32 -9.70 8.90
N ALA A 641 1.45 -10.37 8.66
CA ALA A 641 1.42 -11.78 8.29
C ALA A 641 0.85 -12.55 9.49
N THR A 642 -0.32 -13.15 9.31
CA THR A 642 -0.96 -13.97 10.36
C THR A 642 -0.08 -15.17 10.67
N THR A 643 0.31 -15.33 11.93
CA THR A 643 0.93 -16.57 12.47
C THR A 643 -0.08 -17.72 12.64
N ASP A 644 -1.33 -17.56 12.18
CA ASP A 644 -2.44 -18.48 12.43
C ASP A 644 -2.51 -19.72 11.52
N SER A 645 -1.47 -20.01 10.73
CA SER A 645 -1.41 -21.28 9.96
C SER A 645 -0.89 -22.47 10.78
N ALA A 646 -0.64 -22.32 12.09
CA ALA A 646 -0.05 -23.36 12.92
C ALA A 646 -0.99 -24.05 13.91
N ASN A 647 -2.26 -23.64 14.06
CA ASN A 647 -3.12 -24.15 15.15
C ASN A 647 -4.55 -24.56 14.76
N HIS A 648 -4.76 -24.99 13.51
CA HIS A 648 -5.95 -25.76 13.14
C HIS A 648 -5.56 -26.92 12.21
N GLU A 649 -4.96 -27.95 12.81
CA GLU A 649 -5.05 -29.33 12.31
C GLU A 649 -6.46 -29.90 12.57
#